data_AF-F1KT87-F1
#
_entry.id   AF-F1KT87-F1
#
_cell.length_a   1.000
_cell.length_b   1.000
_cell.length_c   1.000
_cell.angle_alpha   90.00
_cell.angle_beta   90.00
_cell.angle_gamma   90.00
#
_symmetry.space_group_name_H-M   'P 1'
#
loop_
_entity.id
_entity.type
_entity.pdbx_description
1 polymer ?
#
loop_
_entity_poly.entity_id
_entity_poly.type
_entity_poly.pdbx_seq_one_letter_code
_entity_poly.pdbx_strand_id
1 'polypeptide(L)'
;MDLSHALNITPVERLLISYKGSEDVLKYCESKLVPFFEQNVASWKRQGRQFPFPLHVKFMLRFVPYSPDLLIDLSKNGHHKWDQHAFLHLFFMKPSSVDEYRTGSRHEASEWFASVSQVNGTEWLIVFDSTKAREKKNRGTLLERIKSDFAKHTSRVVEVHEGSSQCMNGLQLLMQSYLLSSLDTFVGHEESYLSVLKEDYKNSDFNFIAYCEYQMEMSRLYNTLGVLEHVLAKYDELDALLSLIVDHFSKESAKPSWLCGEQHVGDGCPLLAALAQCNAPPKRKAVSLIEIRSLIVAHQIIVSLRIFDERVRHVSDGAPPNAIQMKCDFAAIILRYSNHCITSICEERSAMGLKLNHPELQCWTVAFCVEAMQFVSLLTQAAHVEHASYFACSLSTRKCTAMTELGKCVERGETKALLAWFEKGVALCGRTAAESNAVVEIRLILSDQQQFTHYMQKYHESSIALLKHFGWKRQSKLLGWQLANFLLSSDRVEGALPYLLKFVSGLIREGVSLLLVQRTLVLLVQHLEASPNLYLKELVDFYVILSIRSAEKKDRLIYCKRLFALLERNTTTKIRRSVRSTTQHTALCISAKGIPPRITATPGCILRIAITVTNNLPLSLENYLVRCVFKIASPNSSRQKPIGGRSPLFECSYNRADGVNRFGCIWKGEYGGLPRDSVSETDVPICTGDELQKSIVFEERETEQEQKHELQTGNNVVTLEAKVGNKYRMHELVDESLGGCISIHSRSYS
;
A
#
# COMPACT_ATOMS: atom_id res chain seq x y z
N MET A 1 -0.31 3.38 20.46
CA MET A 1 1.13 3.03 20.39
C MET A 1 1.85 4.16 19.70
N ASP A 2 2.94 4.65 20.27
CA ASP A 2 3.84 5.62 19.62
C ASP A 2 5.14 4.93 19.17
N LEU A 3 6.06 5.71 18.58
CA LEU A 3 7.34 5.20 18.08
C LEU A 3 8.25 4.66 19.19
N SER A 4 8.34 5.32 20.35
CA SER A 4 9.23 4.89 21.43
C SER A 4 8.76 3.56 22.04
N HIS A 5 7.44 3.39 22.20
CA HIS A 5 6.87 2.11 22.63
C HIS A 5 7.13 1.00 21.62
N ALA A 6 7.03 1.27 20.31
CA ALA A 6 7.34 0.28 19.28
C ALA A 6 8.81 -0.16 19.31
N LEU A 7 9.73 0.79 19.50
CA LEU A 7 11.18 0.53 19.58
C LEU A 7 11.58 -0.23 20.86
N ASN A 8 10.86 0.00 21.96
CA ASN A 8 11.12 -0.62 23.26
C ASN A 8 10.61 -2.07 23.38
N ILE A 9 9.94 -2.61 22.35
CA ILE A 9 9.52 -4.03 22.33
C ILE A 9 10.75 -4.97 22.39
N THR A 10 11.92 -4.49 21.94
CA THR A 10 13.16 -5.27 21.86
C THR A 10 14.29 -4.55 22.61
N PRO A 11 14.73 -5.02 23.80
CA PRO A 11 15.88 -4.44 24.47
C PRO A 11 17.15 -4.68 23.65
N VAL A 12 18.07 -3.71 23.66
CA VAL A 12 19.38 -3.88 23.02
C VAL A 12 20.28 -4.71 23.96
N GLU A 13 20.72 -5.87 23.49
CA GLU A 13 21.66 -6.73 24.20
C GLU A 13 23.06 -6.10 24.25
N ARG A 14 23.85 -6.44 25.27
CA ARG A 14 25.18 -5.86 25.51
C ARG A 14 26.28 -6.90 25.31
N LEU A 15 27.39 -6.48 24.73
CA LEU A 15 28.59 -7.29 24.54
C LEU A 15 29.27 -7.57 25.89
N LEU A 16 29.58 -8.84 26.16
CA LEU A 16 30.19 -9.24 27.42
C LEU A 16 31.71 -8.97 27.41
N ILE A 17 32.17 -8.38 28.49
CA ILE A 17 33.59 -8.20 28.83
C ILE A 17 33.81 -8.90 30.15
N SER A 18 34.71 -9.88 30.20
CA SER A 18 34.98 -10.55 31.46
C SER A 18 36.09 -9.85 32.24
N TYR A 19 36.05 -9.91 33.57
CA TYR A 19 37.08 -9.36 34.43
C TYR A 19 37.49 -10.30 35.57
N LYS A 20 38.73 -10.20 36.03
CA LYS A 20 39.23 -10.80 37.27
C LYS A 20 40.18 -9.82 37.99
N GLY A 21 40.42 -10.03 39.29
CA GLY A 21 41.29 -9.21 40.11
C GLY A 21 40.57 -8.06 40.83
N SER A 22 41.19 -6.90 40.93
CA SER A 22 40.76 -5.81 41.81
C SER A 22 39.48 -5.08 41.33
N GLU A 23 38.36 -5.30 42.03
CA GLU A 23 37.07 -4.62 41.75
C GLU A 23 37.11 -3.10 41.84
N ASP A 24 37.94 -2.52 42.71
CA ASP A 24 38.03 -1.06 42.83
C ASP A 24 38.57 -0.41 41.55
N VAL A 25 39.53 -1.09 40.91
CA VAL A 25 40.11 -0.62 39.64
C VAL A 25 39.10 -0.83 38.51
N LEU A 26 38.35 -1.94 38.53
CA LEU A 26 37.24 -2.15 37.62
C LEU A 26 36.25 -0.99 37.69
N LYS A 27 35.74 -0.65 38.89
CA LYS A 27 34.75 0.43 39.06
C LYS A 27 35.26 1.77 38.51
N TYR A 28 36.54 2.07 38.77
CA TYR A 28 37.19 3.25 38.19
C TYR A 28 37.23 3.20 36.66
N CYS A 29 37.73 2.11 36.07
CA CYS A 29 37.84 1.93 34.63
C CYS A 29 36.46 1.91 33.95
N GLU A 30 35.49 1.16 34.47
CA GLU A 30 34.13 1.04 33.95
C GLU A 30 33.45 2.41 33.84
N SER A 31 33.61 3.28 34.86
CA SER A 31 33.08 4.64 34.86
C SER A 31 33.61 5.53 33.73
N LYS A 32 34.73 5.15 33.09
CA LYS A 32 35.37 5.87 31.98
C LYS A 32 35.24 5.14 30.65
N LEU A 33 35.24 3.81 30.67
CA LEU A 33 35.18 2.96 29.48
C LEU A 33 33.76 2.91 28.91
N VAL A 34 32.74 2.70 29.76
CA VAL A 34 31.35 2.61 29.28
C VAL A 34 30.93 3.89 28.56
N PRO A 35 31.09 5.10 29.13
CA PRO A 35 30.74 6.33 28.41
C PRO A 35 31.54 6.55 27.14
N PHE A 36 32.82 6.15 27.12
CA PHE A 36 33.65 6.25 25.92
C PHE A 36 33.09 5.39 24.79
N PHE A 37 32.77 4.12 25.06
CA PHE A 37 32.30 3.18 24.03
C PHE A 37 30.85 3.45 23.59
N GLU A 38 30.01 4.01 24.46
CA GLU A 38 28.65 4.42 24.11
C GLU A 38 28.62 5.70 23.23
N GLN A 39 29.59 6.60 23.41
CA GLN A 39 29.66 7.87 22.68
C GLN A 39 30.47 7.79 21.38
N ASN A 40 31.50 6.93 21.34
CA ASN A 40 32.41 6.84 20.20
C ASN A 40 32.00 5.75 19.22
N VAL A 41 32.26 6.02 17.94
CA VAL A 41 32.03 5.08 16.84
C VAL A 41 33.38 4.55 16.36
N ALA A 42 33.55 3.23 16.35
CA ALA A 42 34.74 2.59 15.82
C ALA A 42 34.55 2.22 14.33
N SER A 43 35.63 2.29 13.56
CA SER A 43 35.64 1.85 12.16
C SER A 43 36.15 0.42 12.08
N TRP A 44 35.27 -0.51 11.71
CA TRP A 44 35.58 -1.93 11.54
C TRP A 44 35.75 -2.27 10.06
N LYS A 45 37.00 -2.53 9.65
CA LYS A 45 37.33 -2.88 8.26
C LYS A 45 37.21 -4.39 8.06
N ARG A 46 36.12 -4.81 7.42
CA ARG A 46 35.91 -6.19 6.96
C ARG A 46 36.50 -6.36 5.56
N GLN A 47 37.13 -7.51 5.29
CA GLN A 47 37.56 -7.85 3.93
C GLN A 47 36.48 -8.68 3.22
N GLY A 48 36.08 -8.30 2.01
CA GLY A 48 35.15 -9.08 1.18
C GLY A 48 34.26 -8.21 0.28
N ARG A 49 33.65 -8.82 -0.75
CA ARG A 49 32.78 -8.12 -1.72
C ARG A 49 31.52 -7.53 -1.08
N GLN A 50 31.06 -8.06 0.06
CA GLN A 50 29.86 -7.61 0.77
C GLN A 50 30.08 -6.32 1.59
N PHE A 51 31.35 -5.94 1.84
CA PHE A 51 31.69 -4.77 2.66
C PHE A 51 32.57 -3.80 1.85
N PRO A 52 31.98 -3.04 0.90
CA PRO A 52 32.74 -2.09 0.09
C PRO A 52 33.30 -0.92 0.93
N PHE A 53 32.75 -0.69 2.12
CA PHE A 53 33.17 0.33 3.07
C PHE A 53 33.30 -0.24 4.49
N PRO A 54 34.14 0.37 5.35
CA PRO A 54 34.23 -0.02 6.75
C PRO A 54 32.88 0.12 7.46
N LEU A 55 32.55 -0.84 8.33
CA LEU A 55 31.37 -0.75 9.18
C LEU A 55 31.63 0.22 10.33
N HIS A 56 30.65 1.07 10.62
CA HIS A 56 30.68 1.96 11.77
C HIS A 56 29.98 1.29 12.95
N VAL A 57 30.74 0.88 13.96
CA VAL A 57 30.23 0.12 15.10
C VAL A 57 30.25 0.93 16.39
N LYS A 58 29.24 0.74 17.23
CA LYS A 58 29.16 1.25 18.60
C LYS A 58 29.20 0.06 19.55
N PHE A 59 29.88 0.21 20.68
CA PHE A 59 30.05 -0.88 21.63
C PHE A 59 29.21 -0.63 22.89
N MET A 60 28.19 -1.45 23.08
CA MET A 60 27.39 -1.46 24.30
C MET A 60 27.93 -2.55 25.22
N LEU A 61 28.70 -2.17 26.24
CA LEU A 61 29.47 -3.12 27.05
C LEU A 61 28.76 -3.52 28.34
N ARG A 62 29.00 -4.76 28.78
CA ARG A 62 28.63 -5.28 30.10
C ARG A 62 29.80 -6.06 30.71
N PHE A 63 30.28 -5.61 31.87
CA PHE A 63 31.32 -6.30 32.60
C PHE A 63 30.74 -7.45 33.43
N VAL A 64 31.37 -8.63 33.37
CA VAL A 64 30.98 -9.83 34.12
C VAL A 64 32.21 -10.51 34.75
N PRO A 65 32.10 -11.15 35.93
CA PRO A 65 33.20 -11.91 36.50
C PRO A 65 33.69 -13.00 35.54
N TYR A 66 35.01 -13.22 35.49
CA TYR A 66 35.60 -14.25 34.66
C TYR A 66 35.14 -15.65 35.07
N SER A 67 34.71 -16.43 34.07
CA SER A 67 34.54 -17.87 34.13
C SER A 67 35.19 -18.48 32.88
N PRO A 68 35.82 -19.66 32.95
CA PRO A 68 36.28 -20.40 31.78
C PRO A 68 35.20 -20.62 30.73
N ASP A 69 33.93 -20.71 31.13
CA ASP A 69 32.78 -20.91 30.22
C ASP A 69 32.53 -19.71 29.28
N LEU A 70 33.07 -18.54 29.60
CA LEU A 70 32.94 -17.33 28.78
C LEU A 70 33.94 -17.29 27.62
N LEU A 71 34.88 -18.23 27.53
CA LEU A 71 35.87 -18.30 26.45
C LEU A 71 35.21 -18.74 25.13
N ILE A 72 35.61 -18.11 24.02
CA ILE A 72 35.15 -18.45 22.67
C ILE A 72 36.09 -19.50 22.09
N ASP A 73 35.69 -20.77 22.09
CA ASP A 73 36.46 -21.87 21.50
C ASP A 73 35.93 -22.25 20.12
N LEU A 74 36.41 -21.54 19.09
CA LEU A 74 36.04 -21.75 17.69
C LEU A 74 36.58 -23.07 17.09
N SER A 75 37.34 -23.87 17.85
CA SER A 75 37.74 -25.20 17.39
C SER A 75 36.60 -26.23 17.51
N LYS A 76 35.56 -25.91 18.29
CA LYS A 76 34.37 -26.73 18.42
C LYS A 76 33.50 -26.55 17.17
N ASN A 77 33.08 -27.67 16.58
CA ASN A 77 32.20 -27.63 15.42
C ASN A 77 30.79 -27.17 15.81
N GLY A 78 30.21 -26.30 14.98
CA GLY A 78 28.82 -25.88 15.09
C GLY A 78 28.66 -24.37 15.27
N HIS A 79 27.43 -23.96 15.52
CA HIS A 79 27.06 -22.58 15.77
C HIS A 79 27.39 -22.16 17.21
N HIS A 80 28.00 -20.99 17.37
CA HIS A 80 28.34 -20.40 18.67
C HIS A 80 27.44 -19.22 19.02
N LYS A 81 27.00 -19.19 20.28
CA LYS A 81 26.12 -18.12 20.77
C LYS A 81 26.91 -16.95 21.32
N TRP A 82 26.87 -15.82 20.63
CA TRP A 82 27.71 -14.67 20.97
C TRP A 82 27.39 -14.08 22.34
N ASP A 83 26.13 -14.16 22.80
CA ASP A 83 25.65 -13.60 24.07
C ASP A 83 26.07 -14.44 25.29
N GLN A 84 26.64 -15.63 25.06
CA GLN A 84 27.17 -16.52 26.10
C GLN A 84 28.67 -16.35 26.35
N HIS A 85 29.35 -15.59 25.50
CA HIS A 85 30.81 -15.49 25.52
C HIS A 85 31.28 -14.04 25.69
N ALA A 86 32.45 -13.87 26.31
CA ALA A 86 33.10 -12.58 26.44
C ALA A 86 34.08 -12.35 25.29
N PHE A 87 34.02 -11.18 24.67
CA PHE A 87 34.88 -10.84 23.53
C PHE A 87 36.25 -10.31 23.95
N LEU A 88 36.40 -9.91 25.21
CA LEU A 88 37.65 -9.44 25.81
C LEU A 88 37.70 -9.82 27.29
N HIS A 89 38.88 -10.25 27.74
CA HIS A 89 39.14 -10.65 29.13
C HIS A 89 40.13 -9.68 29.79
N LEU A 90 39.75 -9.09 30.92
CA LEU A 90 40.56 -8.10 31.64
C LEU A 90 41.03 -8.64 33.00
N PHE A 91 42.29 -8.40 33.35
CA PHE A 91 42.79 -8.65 34.69
C PHE A 91 43.21 -7.32 35.34
N PHE A 92 42.58 -6.96 36.46
CA PHE A 92 42.83 -5.71 37.16
C PHE A 92 43.72 -5.92 38.37
N MET A 93 44.76 -5.10 38.50
CA MET A 93 45.69 -5.16 39.63
C MET A 93 46.13 -3.77 40.09
N LYS A 94 46.39 -3.62 41.40
CA LYS A 94 46.82 -2.35 42.02
C LYS A 94 47.93 -2.50 43.08
N PRO A 95 48.97 -3.35 42.87
CA PRO A 95 50.05 -3.45 43.84
C PRO A 95 50.79 -2.11 44.00
N SER A 96 51.24 -1.82 45.22
CA SER A 96 51.97 -0.60 45.55
C SER A 96 53.49 -0.83 45.72
N SER A 97 53.93 -2.09 45.75
CA SER A 97 55.35 -2.51 45.78
C SER A 97 55.55 -3.84 45.06
N VAL A 98 56.83 -4.18 44.78
CA VAL A 98 57.21 -5.47 44.16
C VAL A 98 56.85 -6.65 45.07
N ASP A 99 56.98 -6.48 46.39
CA ASP A 99 56.65 -7.54 47.35
C ASP A 99 55.14 -7.81 47.37
N GLU A 100 54.31 -6.76 47.40
CA GLU A 100 52.85 -6.90 47.36
C GLU A 100 52.37 -7.57 46.06
N TYR A 101 53.03 -7.28 44.94
CA TYR A 101 52.77 -7.98 43.68
C TYR A 101 53.13 -9.47 43.78
N ARG A 102 54.32 -9.80 44.30
CA ARG A 102 54.80 -11.19 44.41
C ARG A 102 53.95 -12.05 45.33
N THR A 103 53.50 -11.51 46.46
CA THR A 103 52.74 -12.27 47.47
C THR A 103 51.23 -12.24 47.24
N GLY A 104 50.71 -11.24 46.53
CA GLY A 104 49.28 -11.07 46.30
C GLY A 104 48.83 -11.44 44.89
N SER A 105 49.09 -10.56 43.91
CA SER A 105 48.44 -10.60 42.59
C SER A 105 49.17 -11.43 41.53
N ARG A 106 50.45 -11.75 41.69
CA ARG A 106 51.24 -12.49 40.69
C ARG A 106 50.70 -13.89 40.40
N HIS A 107 50.37 -14.64 41.45
CA HIS A 107 49.88 -16.01 41.30
C HIS A 107 48.52 -16.03 40.59
N GLU A 108 47.59 -15.20 41.06
CA GLU A 108 46.24 -15.08 40.47
C GLU A 108 46.29 -14.62 39.00
N ALA A 109 47.15 -13.65 38.68
CA ALA A 109 47.35 -13.18 37.31
C ALA A 109 47.92 -14.28 36.40
N SER A 110 48.86 -15.08 36.91
CA SER A 110 49.48 -16.18 36.15
C SER A 110 48.51 -17.33 35.91
N GLU A 111 47.70 -17.70 36.91
CA GLU A 111 46.66 -18.71 36.79
C GLU A 111 45.58 -18.29 35.80
N TRP A 112 45.09 -17.05 35.92
CA TRP A 112 44.13 -16.49 34.98
C TRP A 112 44.70 -16.45 33.55
N PHE A 113 45.94 -15.98 33.38
CA PHE A 113 46.61 -15.92 32.10
C PHE A 113 46.75 -17.32 31.47
N ALA A 114 47.11 -18.32 32.26
CA ALA A 114 47.17 -19.71 31.80
C ALA A 114 45.80 -20.20 31.31
N SER A 115 44.71 -19.84 32.00
CA SER A 115 43.35 -20.20 31.62
C SER A 115 42.92 -19.55 30.30
N VAL A 116 43.08 -18.23 30.15
CA VAL A 116 42.70 -17.53 28.90
C VAL A 116 43.59 -17.91 27.71
N SER A 117 44.82 -18.35 27.96
CA SER A 117 45.76 -18.76 26.90
C SER A 117 45.59 -20.20 26.43
N GLN A 118 44.72 -21.00 27.07
CA GLN A 118 44.41 -22.35 26.61
C GLN A 118 43.64 -22.35 25.28
N VAL A 119 42.84 -21.30 25.04
CA VAL A 119 42.01 -21.18 23.85
C VAL A 119 42.66 -20.19 22.88
N ASN A 120 43.04 -20.69 21.70
CA ASN A 120 43.68 -19.89 20.67
C ASN A 120 42.73 -18.79 20.16
N GLY A 121 43.27 -17.58 19.98
CA GLY A 121 42.49 -16.43 19.52
C GLY A 121 41.79 -15.62 20.62
N THR A 122 41.90 -16.04 21.89
CA THR A 122 41.34 -15.30 23.02
C THR A 122 42.04 -13.95 23.21
N GLU A 123 41.26 -12.87 23.22
CA GLU A 123 41.76 -11.53 23.44
C GLU A 123 41.74 -11.12 24.92
N TRP A 124 42.87 -10.65 25.44
CA TRP A 124 43.01 -10.30 26.85
C TRP A 124 43.96 -9.12 27.10
N LEU A 125 43.78 -8.46 28.25
CA LEU A 125 44.61 -7.37 28.75
C LEU A 125 44.83 -7.46 30.27
N ILE A 126 46.01 -7.04 30.73
CA ILE A 126 46.32 -6.81 32.15
C ILE A 126 46.35 -5.31 32.40
N VAL A 127 45.48 -4.82 33.30
CA VAL A 127 45.35 -3.41 33.65
C VAL A 127 45.93 -3.19 35.04
N PHE A 128 47.03 -2.44 35.09
CA PHE A 128 47.74 -2.09 36.30
C PHE A 128 47.44 -0.64 36.71
N ASP A 129 46.75 -0.47 37.84
CA ASP A 129 46.61 0.82 38.49
C ASP A 129 47.87 1.19 39.27
N SER A 130 48.60 2.17 38.74
CA SER A 130 49.87 2.65 39.27
C SER A 130 49.74 3.78 40.27
N THR A 131 48.52 4.23 40.62
CA THR A 131 48.28 5.41 41.48
C THR A 131 49.06 5.32 42.80
N LYS A 132 48.87 4.25 43.57
CA LYS A 132 49.59 4.03 44.84
C LYS A 132 51.08 3.76 44.66
N ALA A 133 51.46 3.09 43.57
CA ALA A 133 52.87 2.82 43.27
C ALA A 133 53.64 4.11 42.94
N ARG A 134 52.96 5.10 42.35
CA ARG A 134 53.50 6.45 42.09
C ARG A 134 53.66 7.25 43.38
N GLU A 135 52.66 7.23 44.25
CA GLU A 135 52.74 7.86 45.60
C GLU A 135 53.95 7.32 46.39
N LYS A 136 54.19 6.01 46.32
CA LYS A 136 55.31 5.34 47.01
C LYS A 136 56.64 5.34 46.24
N LYS A 137 56.72 6.01 45.07
CA LYS A 137 57.91 6.04 44.19
C LYS A 137 58.42 4.65 43.73
N ASN A 138 57.54 3.66 43.68
CA ASN A 138 57.83 2.27 43.27
C ASN A 138 57.40 1.94 41.84
N ARG A 139 56.77 2.89 41.12
CA ARG A 139 56.17 2.69 39.79
C ARG A 139 57.11 2.01 38.78
N GLY A 140 58.34 2.51 38.63
CA GLY A 140 59.27 2.05 37.59
C GLY A 140 59.66 0.59 37.77
N THR A 141 60.18 0.25 38.96
CA THR A 141 60.62 -1.10 39.31
C THR A 141 59.47 -2.11 39.29
N LEU A 142 58.28 -1.70 39.72
CA LEU A 142 57.09 -2.53 39.70
C LEU A 142 56.59 -2.81 38.27
N LEU A 143 56.51 -1.79 37.42
CA LEU A 143 56.07 -1.96 36.03
C LEU A 143 57.04 -2.85 35.24
N GLU A 144 58.35 -2.66 35.42
CA GLU A 144 59.36 -3.53 34.81
C GLU A 144 59.22 -4.98 35.28
N ARG A 145 58.93 -5.18 36.57
CA ARG A 145 58.73 -6.52 37.11
C ARG A 145 57.50 -7.20 36.50
N ILE A 146 56.36 -6.51 36.43
CA ILE A 146 55.13 -7.04 35.82
C ILE A 146 55.39 -7.36 34.34
N LYS A 147 55.99 -6.43 33.58
CA LYS A 147 56.35 -6.66 32.17
C LYS A 147 57.33 -7.82 31.99
N SER A 148 58.26 -8.01 32.92
CA SER A 148 59.20 -9.15 32.89
C SER A 148 58.49 -10.49 33.10
N ASP A 149 57.51 -10.57 33.99
CA ASP A 149 56.73 -11.80 34.20
C ASP A 149 55.84 -12.13 32.97
N PHE A 150 55.49 -11.13 32.14
CA PHE A 150 54.76 -11.27 30.87
C PHE A 150 55.58 -10.86 29.63
N ALA A 151 56.89 -11.16 29.59
CA ALA A 151 57.84 -10.60 28.62
C ALA A 151 57.45 -10.76 27.14
N LYS A 152 56.75 -11.85 26.78
CA LYS A 152 56.26 -12.10 25.41
C LYS A 152 55.03 -11.26 25.02
N HIS A 153 54.38 -10.65 26.01
CA HIS A 153 53.10 -9.95 25.87
C HIS A 153 53.11 -8.59 26.57
N THR A 154 54.27 -7.92 26.61
CA THR A 154 54.40 -6.62 27.29
C THR A 154 53.47 -5.53 26.75
N SER A 155 53.05 -5.62 25.49
CA SER A 155 52.04 -4.74 24.87
C SER A 155 50.62 -4.94 25.40
N ARG A 156 50.34 -6.06 26.08
CA ARG A 156 49.04 -6.37 26.71
C ARG A 156 48.98 -5.95 28.19
N VAL A 157 50.08 -5.41 28.73
CA VAL A 157 50.14 -4.83 30.09
C VAL A 157 49.97 -3.32 29.99
N VAL A 158 48.82 -2.82 30.44
CA VAL A 158 48.41 -1.42 30.34
C VAL A 158 48.45 -0.76 31.70
N GLU A 159 49.12 0.39 31.80
CA GLU A 159 49.16 1.19 33.03
C GLU A 159 48.01 2.22 33.02
N VAL A 160 47.25 2.29 34.11
CA VAL A 160 46.29 3.37 34.39
C VAL A 160 46.68 4.06 35.69
N HIS A 161 46.29 5.32 35.85
CA HIS A 161 46.36 6.00 37.16
C HIS A 161 45.36 7.14 37.24
N GLU A 162 44.94 7.45 38.46
CA GLU A 162 44.08 8.59 38.73
C GLU A 162 44.78 9.90 38.30
N GLY A 163 44.04 10.74 37.58
CA GLY A 163 44.52 12.04 37.08
C GLY A 163 45.16 12.04 35.68
N SER A 164 45.36 10.90 35.01
CA SER A 164 45.87 10.89 33.62
C SER A 164 44.83 10.41 32.61
N SER A 165 44.26 11.36 31.88
CA SER A 165 43.42 11.09 30.71
C SER A 165 44.18 10.34 29.61
N GLN A 166 45.48 10.60 29.43
CA GLN A 166 46.30 9.96 28.40
C GLN A 166 46.45 8.44 28.61
N CYS A 167 46.64 7.99 29.85
CA CYS A 167 46.74 6.55 30.16
C CYS A 167 45.40 5.84 29.93
N MET A 168 44.29 6.49 30.33
CA MET A 168 42.95 5.97 30.06
C MET A 168 42.64 5.90 28.56
N ASN A 169 43.04 6.90 27.77
CA ASN A 169 42.91 6.88 26.31
C ASN A 169 43.69 5.71 25.68
N GLY A 170 44.87 5.39 26.22
CA GLY A 170 45.65 4.22 25.80
C GLY A 170 44.90 2.91 26.03
N LEU A 171 44.26 2.75 27.21
CA LEU A 171 43.42 1.59 27.49
C LEU A 171 42.21 1.52 26.56
N GLN A 172 41.52 2.64 26.34
CA GLN A 172 40.36 2.74 25.45
C GLN A 172 40.69 2.28 24.02
N LEU A 173 41.79 2.79 23.44
CA LEU A 173 42.22 2.43 22.09
C LEU A 173 42.64 0.97 21.97
N LEU A 174 43.37 0.43 22.96
CA LEU A 174 43.76 -0.98 22.97
C LEU A 174 42.54 -1.90 23.11
N MET A 175 41.62 -1.59 24.03
CA MET A 175 40.38 -2.33 24.19
C MET A 175 39.58 -2.33 22.88
N GLN A 176 39.44 -1.17 22.22
CA GLN A 176 38.76 -1.09 20.93
C GLN A 176 39.43 -1.98 19.87
N SER A 177 40.76 -1.95 19.77
CA SER A 177 41.50 -2.77 18.81
C SER A 177 41.31 -4.26 19.06
N TYR A 178 41.39 -4.72 20.31
CA TYR A 178 41.24 -6.13 20.65
C TYR A 178 39.79 -6.60 20.52
N LEU A 179 38.81 -5.75 20.84
CA LEU A 179 37.39 -6.07 20.58
C LEU A 179 37.11 -6.27 19.09
N LEU A 180 37.64 -5.38 18.24
CA LEU A 180 37.51 -5.52 16.79
C LEU A 180 38.20 -6.79 16.26
N SER A 181 39.36 -7.15 16.80
CA SER A 181 40.08 -8.40 16.46
C SER A 181 39.28 -9.65 16.82
N SER A 182 38.75 -9.69 18.05
CA SER A 182 37.90 -10.78 18.55
C SER A 182 36.62 -10.93 17.72
N LEU A 183 35.95 -9.81 17.43
CA LEU A 183 34.77 -9.78 16.56
C LEU A 183 35.07 -10.25 15.14
N ASP A 184 36.20 -9.84 14.55
CA ASP A 184 36.55 -10.24 13.19
C ASP A 184 36.71 -11.76 13.06
N THR A 185 37.38 -12.35 14.05
CA THR A 185 37.58 -13.79 14.14
C THR A 185 36.26 -14.53 14.33
N PHE A 186 35.45 -14.12 15.33
CA PHE A 186 34.16 -14.76 15.63
C PHE A 186 33.18 -14.66 14.45
N VAL A 187 32.97 -13.46 13.93
CA VAL A 187 32.03 -13.22 12.83
C VAL A 187 32.52 -13.89 11.54
N GLY A 188 33.83 -13.90 11.29
CA GLY A 188 34.40 -14.63 10.15
C GLY A 188 34.11 -16.13 10.20
N HIS A 189 34.20 -16.74 11.38
CA HIS A 189 33.85 -18.14 11.60
C HIS A 189 32.36 -18.40 11.35
N GLU A 190 31.47 -17.65 12.02
CA GLU A 190 30.02 -17.86 11.94
C GLU A 190 29.46 -17.56 10.53
N GLU A 191 29.95 -16.53 9.84
CA GLU A 191 29.55 -16.27 8.44
C GLU A 191 30.00 -17.38 7.50
N SER A 192 31.20 -17.94 7.70
CA SER A 192 31.68 -19.07 6.90
C SER A 192 30.81 -20.32 7.14
N TYR A 193 30.46 -20.59 8.40
CA TYR A 193 29.56 -21.69 8.76
C TYR A 193 28.17 -21.53 8.12
N LEU A 194 27.57 -20.34 8.21
CA LEU A 194 26.29 -20.03 7.57
C LEU A 194 26.36 -20.15 6.05
N SER A 195 27.46 -19.72 5.43
CA SER A 195 27.66 -19.83 3.98
C SER A 195 27.63 -21.29 3.52
N VAL A 196 28.33 -22.18 4.23
CA VAL A 196 28.33 -23.62 3.93
C VAL A 196 26.94 -24.21 4.08
N LEU A 197 26.23 -23.90 5.18
CA LEU A 197 24.85 -24.37 5.37
C LEU A 197 23.91 -23.88 4.26
N LYS A 198 24.05 -22.62 3.83
CA LYS A 198 23.23 -22.02 2.78
C LYS A 198 23.43 -22.69 1.42
N GLU A 199 24.64 -23.13 1.09
CA GLU A 199 24.93 -23.80 -0.18
C GLU A 199 24.14 -25.11 -0.33
N ASP A 200 23.82 -25.76 0.79
CA ASP A 200 23.07 -27.02 0.85
C ASP A 200 21.54 -26.84 0.83
N TYR A 201 21.00 -25.64 0.55
CA TYR A 201 19.55 -25.37 0.64
C TYR A 201 18.64 -26.30 -0.20
N LYS A 202 19.19 -26.91 -1.25
CA LYS A 202 18.47 -27.86 -2.13
C LYS A 202 18.40 -29.27 -1.56
N ASN A 203 19.20 -29.59 -0.55
CA ASN A 203 19.19 -30.89 0.09
C ASN A 203 17.89 -31.05 0.90
N SER A 204 17.23 -32.21 0.83
CA SER A 204 16.04 -32.52 1.62
C SER A 204 16.28 -32.52 3.13
N ASP A 205 17.53 -32.73 3.55
CA ASP A 205 17.94 -32.68 4.96
C ASP A 205 18.16 -31.25 5.47
N PHE A 206 18.17 -30.25 4.57
CA PHE A 206 18.36 -28.86 4.94
C PHE A 206 17.21 -28.35 5.81
N ASN A 207 17.55 -27.85 7.00
CA ASN A 207 16.62 -27.27 7.94
C ASN A 207 16.67 -25.74 7.91
N PHE A 208 15.75 -25.13 7.18
CA PHE A 208 15.67 -23.66 7.08
C PHE A 208 15.37 -23.02 8.43
N ILE A 209 14.63 -23.67 9.33
CA ILE A 209 14.32 -23.12 10.66
C ILE A 209 15.63 -22.94 11.42
N ALA A 210 16.48 -23.98 11.48
CA ALA A 210 17.77 -23.89 12.15
C ALA A 210 18.68 -22.82 11.53
N TYR A 211 18.76 -22.77 10.19
CA TYR A 211 19.51 -21.73 9.48
C TYR A 211 19.00 -20.31 9.83
N CYS A 212 17.68 -20.14 9.83
CA CYS A 212 17.01 -18.88 10.15
C CYS A 212 17.35 -18.43 11.58
N GLU A 213 17.33 -19.34 12.57
CA GLU A 213 17.71 -19.05 13.96
C GLU A 213 19.16 -18.55 14.05
N TYR A 214 20.10 -19.24 13.41
CA TYR A 214 21.53 -18.87 13.41
C TYR A 214 21.78 -17.53 12.70
N GLN A 215 21.11 -17.30 11.57
CA GLN A 215 21.19 -16.03 10.85
C GLN A 215 20.61 -14.87 11.67
N MET A 216 19.49 -15.09 12.37
CA MET A 216 18.88 -14.10 13.26
C MET A 216 19.77 -13.80 14.47
N GLU A 217 20.50 -14.79 14.99
CA GLU A 217 21.50 -14.60 16.04
C GLU A 217 22.67 -13.71 15.60
N MET A 218 23.19 -13.92 14.39
CA MET A 218 24.18 -13.03 13.79
C MET A 218 23.64 -11.62 13.57
N SER A 219 22.39 -11.48 13.11
CA SER A 219 21.72 -10.20 12.96
C SER A 219 21.55 -9.47 14.31
N ARG A 220 21.33 -10.19 15.41
CA ARG A 220 21.29 -9.61 16.77
C ARG A 220 22.63 -9.02 17.18
N LEU A 221 23.74 -9.71 16.92
CA LEU A 221 25.09 -9.18 17.15
C LEU A 221 25.33 -7.88 16.39
N TYR A 222 25.04 -7.85 15.07
CA TYR A 222 25.17 -6.63 14.27
C TYR A 222 24.25 -5.49 14.74
N ASN A 223 23.06 -5.82 15.22
CA ASN A 223 22.15 -4.85 15.81
C ASN A 223 22.72 -4.27 17.13
N THR A 224 23.32 -5.09 17.99
CA THR A 224 24.02 -4.63 19.21
C THR A 224 25.20 -3.72 18.88
N LEU A 225 25.87 -3.96 17.73
CA LEU A 225 26.95 -3.11 17.23
C LEU A 225 26.46 -1.83 16.54
N GLY A 226 25.15 -1.62 16.38
CA GLY A 226 24.56 -0.45 15.72
C GLY A 226 24.66 -0.47 14.19
N VAL A 227 24.94 -1.63 13.56
CA VAL A 227 25.10 -1.75 12.10
C VAL A 227 23.76 -2.07 11.43
N LEU A 228 22.76 -1.22 11.67
CA LEU A 228 21.35 -1.52 11.36
C LEU A 228 21.06 -1.72 9.87
N GLU A 229 21.75 -1.02 8.98
CA GLU A 229 21.58 -1.19 7.53
C GLU A 229 22.02 -2.59 7.07
N HIS A 230 23.09 -3.12 7.67
CA HIS A 230 23.55 -4.47 7.40
C HIS A 230 22.57 -5.52 7.96
N VAL A 231 22.04 -5.27 9.16
CA VAL A 231 20.98 -6.11 9.74
C VAL A 231 19.78 -6.20 8.80
N LEU A 232 19.31 -5.07 8.28
CA LEU A 232 18.19 -5.04 7.34
C LEU A 232 18.49 -5.84 6.06
N ALA A 233 19.70 -5.68 5.50
CA ALA A 233 20.13 -6.44 4.33
C ALA A 233 20.15 -7.96 4.59
N LYS A 234 20.56 -8.41 5.79
CA LYS A 234 20.52 -9.84 6.16
C LYS A 234 19.10 -10.39 6.24
N TYR A 235 18.13 -9.60 6.70
CA TYR A 235 16.71 -10.00 6.67
C TYR A 235 16.14 -10.02 5.24
N ASP A 236 16.56 -9.10 4.37
CA ASP A 236 16.20 -9.13 2.94
C ASP A 236 16.76 -10.39 2.24
N GLU A 237 18.00 -10.77 2.55
CA GLU A 237 18.61 -12.02 2.05
C GLU A 237 17.89 -13.27 2.57
N LEU A 238 17.48 -13.26 3.85
CA LEU A 238 16.76 -14.37 4.48
C LEU A 238 15.36 -14.56 3.88
N ASP A 239 14.64 -13.46 3.64
CA ASP A 239 13.34 -13.45 2.96
C ASP A 239 13.44 -13.97 1.52
N ALA A 240 14.47 -13.54 0.78
CA ALA A 240 14.74 -13.99 -0.57
C ALA A 240 15.13 -15.49 -0.62
N LEU A 241 15.94 -15.96 0.34
CA LEU A 241 16.32 -17.36 0.44
C LEU A 241 15.09 -18.24 0.73
N LEU A 242 14.19 -17.80 1.62
CA LEU A 242 12.93 -18.51 1.87
C LEU A 242 12.09 -18.64 0.60
N SER A 243 11.93 -17.55 -0.16
CA SER A 243 11.22 -17.57 -1.45
C SER A 243 11.85 -18.56 -2.43
N LEU A 244 13.18 -18.59 -2.50
CA LEU A 244 13.92 -19.50 -3.38
C LEU A 244 13.71 -20.96 -3.01
N ILE A 245 13.75 -21.27 -1.71
CA ILE A 245 13.52 -22.62 -1.18
C ILE A 245 12.09 -23.08 -1.46
N VAL A 246 11.10 -22.24 -1.20
CA VAL A 246 9.69 -22.58 -1.43
C VAL A 246 9.41 -22.76 -2.93
N ASP A 247 9.95 -21.89 -3.80
CA ASP A 247 9.82 -22.05 -5.25
C ASP A 247 10.44 -23.37 -5.73
N HIS A 248 11.63 -23.73 -5.23
CA HIS A 248 12.28 -25.00 -5.56
C HIS A 248 11.42 -26.21 -5.13
N PHE A 249 11.06 -26.30 -3.85
CA PHE A 249 10.34 -27.46 -3.31
C PHE A 249 8.83 -27.48 -3.65
N SER A 250 8.30 -26.42 -4.26
CA SER A 250 6.95 -26.45 -4.85
C SER A 250 6.88 -27.34 -6.11
N LYS A 251 8.01 -27.56 -6.77
CA LYS A 251 8.14 -28.35 -8.01
C LYS A 251 8.65 -29.77 -7.74
N GLU A 252 9.31 -29.98 -6.61
CA GLU A 252 9.87 -31.27 -6.22
C GLU A 252 8.82 -32.19 -5.57
N SER A 253 9.03 -33.50 -5.73
CA SER A 253 8.16 -34.52 -5.13
C SER A 253 8.45 -34.74 -3.64
N ALA A 254 9.72 -34.68 -3.25
CA ALA A 254 10.17 -34.78 -1.87
C ALA A 254 10.40 -33.38 -1.29
N LYS A 255 9.84 -33.13 -0.10
CA LYS A 255 9.96 -31.86 0.61
C LYS A 255 10.74 -32.06 1.91
N PRO A 256 11.50 -31.05 2.37
CA PRO A 256 12.24 -31.16 3.62
C PRO A 256 11.29 -31.26 4.81
N SER A 257 11.75 -31.93 5.87
CA SER A 257 10.91 -32.29 7.03
C SER A 257 10.22 -31.09 7.69
N TRP A 258 10.92 -29.96 7.81
CA TRP A 258 10.38 -28.72 8.37
C TRP A 258 9.23 -28.12 7.54
N LEU A 259 9.20 -28.39 6.23
CA LEU A 259 8.14 -27.94 5.30
C LEU A 259 7.00 -28.97 5.17
N CYS A 260 7.26 -30.22 5.55
CA CYS A 260 6.27 -31.31 5.63
C CYS A 260 5.42 -31.27 6.91
N GLY A 261 5.79 -30.47 7.91
CA GLY A 261 5.03 -30.31 9.15
C GLY A 261 3.61 -29.77 8.90
N GLU A 262 2.69 -30.02 9.84
CA GLU A 262 1.33 -29.48 9.80
C GLU A 262 1.38 -27.95 9.71
N GLN A 263 0.99 -27.41 8.55
CA GLN A 263 1.00 -25.97 8.32
C GLN A 263 -0.22 -25.33 8.96
N HIS A 264 0.01 -24.23 9.66
CA HIS A 264 -1.03 -23.41 10.29
C HIS A 264 -0.77 -21.92 10.04
N VAL A 265 -1.75 -21.09 10.36
CA VAL A 265 -1.70 -19.65 10.13
C VAL A 265 -0.76 -18.94 11.12
N GLY A 266 -0.50 -19.57 12.27
CA GLY A 266 0.31 -19.00 13.35
C GLY A 266 -0.56 -18.32 14.41
N ASP A 267 0.04 -17.41 15.15
CA ASP A 267 -0.63 -16.63 16.18
C ASP A 267 -1.49 -15.51 15.58
N GLY A 268 -2.63 -15.19 16.20
CA GLY A 268 -3.63 -14.29 15.59
C GLY A 268 -3.27 -12.80 15.54
N CYS A 269 -2.22 -12.37 16.25
CA CYS A 269 -1.72 -10.99 16.24
C CYS A 269 -0.35 -10.94 15.51
N PRO A 270 -0.32 -11.04 14.18
CA PRO A 270 0.83 -11.54 13.44
C PRO A 270 2.11 -10.75 13.57
N LEU A 271 2.08 -9.43 13.37
CA LEU A 271 3.29 -8.62 13.40
C LEU A 271 3.70 -8.32 14.82
N LEU A 272 2.76 -7.93 15.69
CA LEU A 272 3.06 -7.60 17.08
C LEU A 272 3.53 -8.82 17.90
N ALA A 273 2.93 -10.00 17.69
CA ALA A 273 3.39 -11.22 18.35
C ALA A 273 4.76 -11.65 17.81
N ALA A 274 4.99 -11.52 16.50
CA ALA A 274 6.30 -11.79 15.91
C ALA A 274 7.37 -10.81 16.42
N LEU A 275 7.04 -9.53 16.57
CA LEU A 275 7.92 -8.50 17.11
C LEU A 275 8.30 -8.77 18.57
N ALA A 276 7.36 -9.23 19.38
CA ALA A 276 7.65 -9.64 20.76
C ALA A 276 8.59 -10.86 20.82
N GLN A 277 8.63 -11.68 19.76
CA GLN A 277 9.50 -12.84 19.61
C GLN A 277 10.84 -12.52 18.91
N CYS A 278 11.11 -11.27 18.53
CA CYS A 278 12.35 -10.90 17.84
C CYS A 278 13.65 -11.19 18.64
N ASN A 279 13.59 -11.24 19.97
CA ASN A 279 14.78 -11.48 20.80
C ASN A 279 15.15 -12.96 20.95
N ALA A 280 14.19 -13.86 20.72
CA ALA A 280 14.43 -15.30 20.75
C ALA A 280 13.40 -15.98 19.84
N PRO A 281 13.84 -16.73 18.82
CA PRO A 281 12.91 -17.52 18.02
C PRO A 281 12.07 -18.40 18.94
N PRO A 282 10.79 -18.65 18.60
CA PRO A 282 9.95 -19.50 19.41
C PRO A 282 10.67 -20.84 19.62
N LYS A 283 10.88 -21.25 20.89
CA LYS A 283 11.42 -22.57 21.27
C LYS A 283 10.49 -23.74 20.88
N ARG A 284 9.63 -23.53 19.88
CA ARG A 284 8.63 -24.48 19.39
C ARG A 284 9.33 -25.45 18.44
N LYS A 285 9.06 -26.74 18.62
CA LYS A 285 9.62 -27.81 17.77
C LYS A 285 9.13 -27.77 16.32
N ALA A 286 8.07 -27.01 16.03
CA ALA A 286 7.52 -26.79 14.71
C ALA A 286 7.13 -25.32 14.56
N VAL A 287 7.58 -24.69 13.47
CA VAL A 287 7.22 -23.32 13.09
C VAL A 287 6.73 -23.38 11.65
N SER A 288 5.57 -22.78 11.39
CA SER A 288 4.94 -22.74 10.07
C SER A 288 5.63 -21.76 9.12
N LEU A 289 5.46 -21.96 7.82
CA LEU A 289 5.98 -21.02 6.80
C LEU A 289 5.49 -19.58 7.02
N ILE A 290 4.23 -19.43 7.45
CA ILE A 290 3.60 -18.13 7.71
C ILE A 290 4.23 -17.44 8.92
N GLU A 291 4.52 -18.17 10.00
CA GLU A 291 5.19 -17.61 11.18
C GLU A 291 6.61 -17.15 10.83
N ILE A 292 7.36 -17.94 10.05
CA ILE A 292 8.71 -17.57 9.62
C ILE A 292 8.67 -16.26 8.80
N ARG A 293 7.76 -16.17 7.82
CA ARG A 293 7.54 -14.93 7.04
C ARG A 293 7.16 -13.74 7.91
N SER A 294 6.28 -13.97 8.89
CA SER A 294 5.85 -12.95 9.85
C SER A 294 7.01 -12.46 10.71
N LEU A 295 7.88 -13.37 11.15
CA LEU A 295 9.06 -13.06 11.94
C LEU A 295 10.08 -12.26 11.13
N ILE A 296 10.34 -12.62 9.87
CA ILE A 296 11.28 -11.89 9.01
C ILE A 296 10.78 -10.46 8.77
N VAL A 297 9.50 -10.30 8.38
CA VAL A 297 8.94 -8.97 8.11
C VAL A 297 8.84 -8.10 9.37
N ALA A 298 8.56 -8.70 10.52
CA ALA A 298 8.61 -8.01 11.81
C ALA A 298 10.00 -7.40 12.06
N HIS A 299 11.07 -8.16 11.84
CA HIS A 299 12.44 -7.67 11.95
C HIS A 299 12.75 -6.56 10.92
N GLN A 300 12.33 -6.71 9.66
CA GLN A 300 12.51 -5.66 8.64
C GLN A 300 11.84 -4.35 9.05
N ILE A 301 10.61 -4.41 9.60
CA ILE A 301 9.87 -3.23 10.06
C ILE A 301 10.57 -2.58 11.26
N ILE A 302 10.92 -3.34 12.30
CA ILE A 302 11.51 -2.75 13.51
C ILE A 302 12.90 -2.17 13.26
N VAL A 303 13.72 -2.83 12.44
CA VAL A 303 15.05 -2.32 12.07
C VAL A 303 14.90 -1.07 11.22
N SER A 304 13.95 -1.02 10.29
CA SER A 304 13.65 0.20 9.51
C SER A 304 13.26 1.37 10.42
N LEU A 305 12.40 1.13 11.43
CA LEU A 305 12.02 2.14 12.41
C LEU A 305 13.20 2.59 13.27
N ARG A 306 14.11 1.68 13.64
CA ARG A 306 15.35 2.02 14.38
C ARG A 306 16.29 2.88 13.55
N ILE A 307 16.50 2.57 12.27
CA ILE A 307 17.31 3.39 11.36
C ILE A 307 16.70 4.79 11.24
N PHE A 308 15.37 4.87 11.09
CA PHE A 308 14.67 6.16 11.06
C PHE A 308 14.93 6.97 12.34
N ASP A 309 14.73 6.34 13.51
CA ASP A 309 14.89 6.99 14.80
C ASP A 309 16.35 7.43 15.07
N GLU A 310 17.35 6.62 14.72
CA GLU A 310 18.77 7.03 14.80
C GLU A 310 19.05 8.24 13.90
N ARG A 311 18.56 8.22 12.66
CA ARG A 311 18.75 9.35 11.72
C ARG A 311 18.05 10.62 12.16
N VAL A 312 16.90 10.53 12.85
CA VAL A 312 16.24 11.70 13.43
C VAL A 312 17.01 12.22 14.66
N ARG A 313 17.45 11.33 15.56
CA ARG A 313 18.20 11.70 16.77
C ARG A 313 19.58 12.31 16.47
N HIS A 314 20.22 11.92 15.36
CA HIS A 314 21.54 12.43 14.96
C HIS A 314 21.52 13.83 14.30
N VAL A 315 20.35 14.42 14.06
CA VAL A 315 20.23 15.82 13.61
C VAL A 315 20.13 16.73 14.84
N SER A 316 21.27 17.24 15.30
CA SER A 316 21.37 18.14 16.45
C SER A 316 20.50 19.40 16.26
N ASP A 317 19.67 19.69 17.26
CA ASP A 317 18.97 20.98 17.52
C ASP A 317 18.01 21.54 16.45
N GLY A 318 17.52 20.72 15.53
CA GLY A 318 16.41 21.10 14.65
C GLY A 318 15.81 19.90 13.94
N ALA A 319 14.50 19.93 13.66
CA ALA A 319 13.90 18.93 12.80
C ALA A 319 14.66 18.91 11.45
N PRO A 320 15.11 17.74 10.95
CA PRO A 320 15.83 17.68 9.69
C PRO A 320 15.03 18.41 8.59
N PRO A 321 15.68 19.19 7.71
CA PRO A 321 14.98 19.88 6.61
C PRO A 321 14.20 18.89 5.72
N ASN A 322 14.61 17.62 5.70
CA ASN A 322 13.97 16.53 4.96
C ASN A 322 13.17 15.55 5.85
N ALA A 323 12.80 15.93 7.07
CA ALA A 323 12.12 15.02 8.02
C ALA A 323 10.82 14.44 7.46
N ILE A 324 10.04 15.24 6.72
CA ILE A 324 8.80 14.80 6.07
C ILE A 324 9.11 13.76 4.98
N GLN A 325 10.09 14.03 4.13
CA GLN A 325 10.51 13.09 3.09
C GLN A 325 11.00 11.78 3.69
N MET A 326 11.83 11.85 4.74
CA MET A 326 12.35 10.67 5.41
C MET A 326 11.22 9.83 6.05
N LYS A 327 10.21 10.46 6.65
CA LYS A 327 9.00 9.77 7.13
C LYS A 327 8.30 9.02 6.00
N CYS A 328 8.14 9.66 4.84
CA CYS A 328 7.52 9.03 3.67
C CYS A 328 8.37 7.87 3.12
N ASP A 329 9.69 8.01 3.05
CA ASP A 329 10.59 6.97 2.55
C ASP A 329 10.57 5.72 3.45
N PHE A 330 10.63 5.91 4.77
CA PHE A 330 10.55 4.78 5.70
C PHE A 330 9.14 4.18 5.78
N ALA A 331 8.09 4.98 5.63
CA ALA A 331 6.73 4.47 5.48
C ALA A 331 6.58 3.62 4.21
N ALA A 332 7.18 4.04 3.10
CA ALA A 332 7.20 3.27 1.87
C ALA A 332 7.94 1.93 2.01
N ILE A 333 9.05 1.90 2.75
CA ILE A 333 9.79 0.68 3.08
C ILE A 333 8.88 -0.30 3.85
N ILE A 334 8.20 0.16 4.90
CA ILE A 334 7.27 -0.66 5.70
C ILE A 334 6.12 -1.20 4.82
N LEU A 335 5.53 -0.34 3.99
CA LEU A 335 4.47 -0.74 3.05
C LEU A 335 4.95 -1.81 2.06
N ARG A 336 6.16 -1.64 1.50
CA ARG A 336 6.77 -2.58 0.56
C ARG A 336 6.98 -3.94 1.20
N TYR A 337 7.62 -4.00 2.38
CA TYR A 337 7.86 -5.25 3.09
C TYR A 337 6.56 -5.95 3.48
N SER A 338 5.59 -5.19 4.01
CA SER A 338 4.28 -5.74 4.38
C SER A 338 3.53 -6.30 3.17
N ASN A 339 3.53 -5.57 2.04
CA ASN A 339 2.88 -6.05 0.81
C ASN A 339 3.61 -7.25 0.21
N HIS A 340 4.95 -7.29 0.28
CA HIS A 340 5.72 -8.44 -0.18
C HIS A 340 5.35 -9.69 0.64
N CYS A 341 5.45 -9.62 1.97
CA CYS A 341 5.15 -10.73 2.86
C CYS A 341 3.75 -11.34 2.60
N ILE A 342 2.71 -10.50 2.55
CA ILE A 342 1.35 -11.01 2.33
C ILE A 342 1.14 -11.59 0.92
N THR A 343 1.84 -11.06 -0.08
CA THR A 343 1.77 -11.55 -1.46
C THR A 343 2.48 -12.89 -1.57
N SER A 344 3.69 -13.00 -1.02
CA SER A 344 4.46 -14.24 -0.95
C SER A 344 3.67 -15.34 -0.24
N ILE A 345 3.09 -15.08 0.94
CA ILE A 345 2.26 -16.07 1.64
C ILE A 345 1.09 -16.56 0.76
N CYS A 346 0.42 -15.67 0.02
CA CYS A 346 -0.68 -16.06 -0.87
C CYS A 346 -0.21 -16.94 -2.04
N GLU A 347 0.92 -16.58 -2.65
CA GLU A 347 1.53 -17.30 -3.77
C GLU A 347 2.04 -18.67 -3.31
N GLU A 348 2.78 -18.71 -2.21
CA GLU A 348 3.35 -19.92 -1.61
C GLU A 348 2.27 -20.89 -1.13
N ARG A 349 1.20 -20.39 -0.50
CA ARG A 349 0.04 -21.21 -0.15
C ARG A 349 -0.50 -21.94 -1.38
N SER A 350 -0.62 -21.22 -2.49
CA SER A 350 -1.17 -21.75 -3.74
C SER A 350 -0.21 -22.74 -4.40
N ALA A 351 1.09 -22.40 -4.48
CA ALA A 351 2.12 -23.24 -5.06
C ALA A 351 2.34 -24.55 -4.27
N MET A 352 2.31 -24.48 -2.94
CA MET A 352 2.57 -25.62 -2.06
C MET A 352 1.32 -26.44 -1.74
N GLY A 353 0.13 -25.95 -2.10
CA GLY A 353 -1.14 -26.60 -1.79
C GLY A 353 -1.47 -26.64 -0.29
N LEU A 354 -1.11 -25.60 0.47
CA LEU A 354 -1.24 -25.60 1.92
C LEU A 354 -2.71 -25.54 2.36
N LYS A 355 -3.11 -26.51 3.19
CA LYS A 355 -4.43 -26.57 3.80
C LYS A 355 -4.42 -25.81 5.12
N LEU A 356 -4.84 -24.54 5.07
CA LEU A 356 -4.93 -23.65 6.22
C LEU A 356 -6.38 -23.45 6.63
N ASN A 357 -6.62 -23.23 7.93
CA ASN A 357 -7.92 -22.80 8.44
C ASN A 357 -8.31 -21.47 7.78
N HIS A 358 -9.41 -21.48 7.03
CA HIS A 358 -9.82 -20.33 6.23
C HIS A 358 -10.26 -19.14 7.10
N PRO A 359 -11.17 -19.29 8.09
CA PRO A 359 -11.48 -18.20 9.03
C PRO A 359 -10.26 -17.57 9.70
N GLU A 360 -9.34 -18.38 10.23
CA GLU A 360 -8.10 -17.90 10.86
C GLU A 360 -7.25 -17.11 9.87
N LEU A 361 -7.08 -17.61 8.64
CA LEU A 361 -6.30 -16.92 7.61
C LEU A 361 -6.90 -15.57 7.22
N GLN A 362 -8.23 -15.47 7.10
CA GLN A 362 -8.88 -14.19 6.79
C GLN A 362 -8.74 -13.21 7.95
N CYS A 363 -8.91 -13.67 9.18
CA CYS A 363 -8.70 -12.85 10.37
C CYS A 363 -7.24 -12.37 10.48
N TRP A 364 -6.29 -13.27 10.30
CA TRP A 364 -4.85 -12.98 10.24
C TRP A 364 -4.55 -11.93 9.17
N THR A 365 -5.14 -12.05 7.98
CA THR A 365 -4.92 -11.10 6.86
C THR A 365 -5.44 -9.70 7.22
N VAL A 366 -6.59 -9.62 7.90
CA VAL A 366 -7.12 -8.34 8.40
C VAL A 366 -6.20 -7.77 9.48
N ALA A 367 -5.85 -8.56 10.49
CA ALA A 367 -4.97 -8.15 11.58
C ALA A 367 -3.60 -7.67 11.08
N PHE A 368 -2.95 -8.44 10.21
CA PHE A 368 -1.68 -8.09 9.57
C PHE A 368 -1.75 -6.74 8.85
N CYS A 369 -2.78 -6.53 8.01
CA CYS A 369 -2.93 -5.27 7.29
C CYS A 369 -3.17 -4.07 8.23
N VAL A 370 -3.92 -4.27 9.32
CA VAL A 370 -4.20 -3.21 10.30
C VAL A 370 -2.95 -2.88 11.11
N GLU A 371 -2.20 -3.89 11.56
CA GLU A 371 -0.92 -3.71 12.26
C GLU A 371 0.12 -3.01 11.37
N ALA A 372 0.27 -3.44 10.11
CA ALA A 372 1.17 -2.80 9.14
C ALA A 372 0.83 -1.32 8.93
N MET A 373 -0.45 -0.99 8.76
CA MET A 373 -0.91 0.39 8.61
C MET A 373 -0.72 1.21 9.90
N GLN A 374 -0.82 0.58 11.07
CA GLN A 374 -0.50 1.22 12.34
C GLN A 374 0.98 1.61 12.40
N PHE A 375 1.91 0.74 11.98
CA PHE A 375 3.33 1.08 11.90
C PHE A 375 3.62 2.21 10.92
N VAL A 376 2.96 2.21 9.76
CA VAL A 376 3.03 3.33 8.80
C VAL A 376 2.57 4.64 9.46
N SER A 377 1.47 4.60 10.22
CA SER A 377 0.90 5.78 10.89
C SER A 377 1.81 6.38 11.97
N LEU A 378 2.79 5.64 12.50
CA LEU A 378 3.81 6.18 13.40
C LEU A 378 4.72 7.20 12.70
N LEU A 379 4.87 7.08 11.38
CA LEU A 379 5.71 7.95 10.55
C LEU A 379 4.88 9.01 9.84
N THR A 380 3.85 8.58 9.09
CA THR A 380 2.98 9.46 8.29
C THR A 380 1.68 8.75 7.89
N GLN A 381 0.74 9.48 7.31
CA GLN A 381 -0.46 8.88 6.73
C GLN A 381 -0.15 8.18 5.41
N ALA A 382 -0.73 7.00 5.18
CA ALA A 382 -0.52 6.24 3.93
C ALA A 382 -0.92 7.03 2.67
N ALA A 383 -1.85 7.97 2.78
CA ALA A 383 -2.24 8.87 1.68
C ALA A 383 -1.13 9.82 1.24
N HIS A 384 -0.15 10.12 2.10
CA HIS A 384 0.97 11.02 1.78
C HIS A 384 2.14 10.32 1.08
N VAL A 385 2.11 8.99 0.95
CA VAL A 385 3.23 8.20 0.42
C VAL A 385 3.02 7.86 -1.06
N GLU A 386 3.02 8.89 -1.92
CA GLU A 386 2.64 8.77 -3.33
C GLU A 386 3.47 7.73 -4.11
N HIS A 387 4.80 7.71 -3.89
CA HIS A 387 5.73 6.82 -4.57
C HIS A 387 5.57 5.34 -4.18
N ALA A 388 4.86 5.05 -3.09
CA ALA A 388 4.52 3.71 -2.62
C ALA A 388 3.01 3.43 -2.63
N SER A 389 2.25 4.25 -3.37
CA SER A 389 0.79 4.15 -3.46
C SER A 389 0.29 2.76 -3.87
N TYR A 390 1.03 2.06 -4.74
CA TYR A 390 0.72 0.68 -5.12
C TYR A 390 0.62 -0.25 -3.91
N PHE A 391 1.60 -0.20 -2.99
CA PHE A 391 1.65 -1.07 -1.82
C PHE A 391 0.53 -0.73 -0.83
N ALA A 392 0.27 0.55 -0.58
CA ALA A 392 -0.82 1.00 0.30
C ALA A 392 -2.20 0.59 -0.24
N CYS A 393 -2.44 0.77 -1.54
CA CYS A 393 -3.67 0.38 -2.23
C CYS A 393 -3.86 -1.14 -2.24
N SER A 394 -2.79 -1.90 -2.49
CA SER A 394 -2.81 -3.36 -2.50
C SER A 394 -3.16 -3.92 -1.11
N LEU A 395 -2.47 -3.48 -0.05
CA LEU A 395 -2.77 -3.87 1.33
C LEU A 395 -4.22 -3.51 1.73
N SER A 396 -4.68 -2.31 1.36
CA SER A 396 -6.06 -1.89 1.64
C SER A 396 -7.10 -2.77 0.92
N THR A 397 -6.82 -3.15 -0.32
CA THR A 397 -7.68 -4.06 -1.10
C THR A 397 -7.70 -5.47 -0.50
N ARG A 398 -6.54 -6.00 -0.09
CA ARG A 398 -6.40 -7.28 0.59
C ARG A 398 -7.18 -7.30 1.91
N LYS A 399 -7.01 -6.27 2.75
CA LYS A 399 -7.75 -6.11 4.01
C LYS A 399 -9.27 -6.17 3.79
N CYS A 400 -9.80 -5.41 2.84
CA CYS A 400 -11.23 -5.36 2.57
C CYS A 400 -11.78 -6.69 2.02
N THR A 401 -11.01 -7.34 1.13
CA THR A 401 -11.38 -8.65 0.60
C THR A 401 -11.41 -9.70 1.70
N ALA A 402 -10.39 -9.73 2.57
CA ALA A 402 -10.34 -10.63 3.71
C ALA A 402 -11.46 -10.36 4.72
N MET A 403 -11.77 -9.09 4.98
CA MET A 403 -12.90 -8.71 5.84
C MET A 403 -14.23 -9.20 5.25
N THR A 404 -14.42 -9.11 3.93
CA THR A 404 -15.62 -9.64 3.24
C THR A 404 -15.75 -11.15 3.42
N GLU A 405 -14.65 -11.90 3.27
CA GLU A 405 -14.64 -13.34 3.46
C GLU A 405 -14.84 -13.74 4.93
N LEU A 406 -14.28 -12.97 5.86
CA LEU A 406 -14.48 -13.15 7.29
C LEU A 406 -15.95 -12.96 7.68
N GLY A 407 -16.67 -12.03 7.06
CA GLY A 407 -18.08 -11.78 7.30
C GLY A 407 -18.96 -13.02 7.10
N LYS A 408 -18.63 -13.88 6.12
CA LYS A 408 -19.32 -15.16 5.91
C LYS A 408 -19.16 -16.13 7.09
N CYS A 409 -18.06 -16.02 7.84
CA CYS A 409 -17.78 -16.84 9.02
C CYS A 409 -18.52 -16.28 10.24
N VAL A 410 -18.60 -14.95 10.35
CA VAL A 410 -19.38 -14.28 11.41
C VAL A 410 -20.87 -14.62 11.29
N GLU A 411 -21.42 -14.60 10.08
CA GLU A 411 -22.81 -15.00 9.81
C GLU A 411 -23.12 -16.46 10.23
N ARG A 412 -22.10 -17.33 10.26
CA ARG A 412 -22.21 -18.74 10.70
C ARG A 412 -22.03 -18.94 12.20
N GLY A 413 -21.68 -17.89 12.96
CA GLY A 413 -21.48 -17.96 14.41
C GLY A 413 -20.14 -18.55 14.86
N GLU A 414 -19.13 -18.59 13.98
CA GLU A 414 -17.80 -19.19 14.25
C GLU A 414 -16.83 -18.26 15.02
N THR A 415 -17.30 -17.10 15.52
CA THR A 415 -16.45 -16.03 16.07
C THR A 415 -15.78 -16.35 17.40
N LYS A 416 -16.41 -17.16 18.28
CA LYS A 416 -15.88 -17.42 19.62
C LYS A 416 -14.55 -18.17 19.60
N ALA A 417 -14.43 -19.19 18.75
CA ALA A 417 -13.20 -19.95 18.61
C ALA A 417 -12.08 -19.07 18.02
N LEU A 418 -12.44 -18.24 17.03
CA LEU A 418 -11.54 -17.30 16.38
C LEU A 418 -11.02 -16.23 17.34
N LEU A 419 -11.89 -15.66 18.18
CA LEU A 419 -11.50 -14.71 19.22
C LEU A 419 -10.55 -15.36 20.23
N ALA A 420 -10.83 -16.59 20.69
CA ALA A 420 -9.95 -17.31 21.59
C ALA A 420 -8.57 -17.60 20.97
N TRP A 421 -8.52 -17.91 19.67
CA TRP A 421 -7.26 -18.04 18.93
C TRP A 421 -6.52 -16.70 18.82
N PHE A 422 -7.22 -15.61 18.53
CA PHE A 422 -6.63 -14.27 18.46
C PHE A 422 -6.03 -13.83 19.80
N GLU A 423 -6.75 -14.02 20.92
CA GLU A 423 -6.26 -13.66 22.26
C GLU A 423 -5.00 -14.43 22.68
N LYS A 424 -4.82 -15.68 22.21
CA LYS A 424 -3.56 -16.41 22.44
C LYS A 424 -2.37 -15.68 21.82
N GLY A 425 -2.54 -15.12 20.62
CA GLY A 425 -1.51 -14.31 19.98
C GLY A 425 -1.28 -13.00 20.72
N VAL A 426 -2.34 -12.33 21.17
CA VAL A 426 -2.22 -11.08 21.95
C VAL A 426 -1.46 -11.28 23.25
N ALA A 427 -1.63 -12.45 23.90
CA ALA A 427 -0.90 -12.79 25.12
C ALA A 427 0.64 -12.74 24.95
N LEU A 428 1.13 -12.89 23.71
CA LEU A 428 2.56 -12.84 23.38
C LEU A 428 3.08 -11.42 23.19
N CYS A 429 2.22 -10.44 22.92
CA CYS A 429 2.62 -9.08 22.50
C CYS A 429 3.16 -8.21 23.66
N GLY A 430 3.01 -8.63 24.92
CA GLY A 430 3.28 -7.79 26.09
C GLY A 430 2.22 -6.70 26.29
N ARG A 431 2.22 -6.03 27.46
CA ARG A 431 1.11 -5.15 27.90
C ARG A 431 0.82 -4.00 26.92
N THR A 432 1.83 -3.21 26.56
CA THR A 432 1.62 -2.01 25.74
C THR A 432 1.20 -2.32 24.30
N ALA A 433 1.71 -3.40 23.69
CA ALA A 433 1.32 -3.77 22.35
C ALA A 433 -0.06 -4.46 22.31
N ALA A 434 -0.43 -5.17 23.37
CA ALA A 434 -1.78 -5.74 23.54
C ALA A 434 -2.90 -4.69 23.68
N GLU A 435 -2.54 -3.44 24.02
CA GLU A 435 -3.47 -2.30 24.08
C GLU A 435 -3.39 -1.41 22.83
N SER A 436 -2.70 -1.88 21.77
CA SER A 436 -2.63 -1.14 20.53
C SER A 436 -3.99 -1.02 19.84
N ASN A 437 -4.17 0.06 19.06
CA ASN A 437 -5.41 0.28 18.31
C ASN A 437 -5.73 -0.90 17.41
N ALA A 438 -4.74 -1.50 16.74
CA ALA A 438 -4.91 -2.68 15.92
C ALA A 438 -5.57 -3.83 16.71
N VAL A 439 -5.01 -4.18 17.87
CA VAL A 439 -5.55 -5.26 18.71
C VAL A 439 -6.97 -4.94 19.20
N VAL A 440 -7.21 -3.71 19.64
CA VAL A 440 -8.54 -3.26 20.09
C VAL A 440 -9.56 -3.35 18.96
N GLU A 441 -9.21 -2.91 17.75
CA GLU A 441 -10.11 -2.99 16.59
C GLU A 441 -10.44 -4.44 16.21
N ILE A 442 -9.45 -5.34 16.18
CA ILE A 442 -9.69 -6.76 15.86
C ILE A 442 -10.55 -7.44 16.95
N ARG A 443 -10.34 -7.14 18.23
CA ARG A 443 -11.21 -7.63 19.32
C ARG A 443 -12.66 -7.25 19.11
N LEU A 444 -12.93 -5.99 18.76
CA LEU A 444 -14.28 -5.49 18.49
C LEU A 444 -14.87 -6.13 17.24
N ILE A 445 -14.08 -6.32 16.18
CA ILE A 445 -14.52 -7.03 14.97
C ILE A 445 -15.01 -8.45 15.29
N LEU A 446 -14.35 -9.13 16.23
CA LEU A 446 -14.66 -10.50 16.61
C LEU A 446 -15.67 -10.63 17.76
N SER A 447 -16.05 -9.53 18.43
CA SER A 447 -16.94 -9.57 19.61
C SER A 447 -18.39 -9.81 19.25
N ASP A 448 -18.91 -9.05 18.28
CA ASP A 448 -20.33 -9.08 17.91
C ASP A 448 -20.59 -8.58 16.48
N GLN A 449 -21.78 -8.91 15.96
CA GLN A 449 -22.20 -8.60 14.59
C GLN A 449 -22.32 -7.09 14.31
N GLN A 450 -22.68 -6.28 15.32
CA GLN A 450 -22.86 -4.85 15.13
C GLN A 450 -21.50 -4.16 14.96
N GLN A 451 -20.54 -4.52 15.82
CA GLN A 451 -19.16 -4.06 15.71
C GLN A 451 -18.52 -4.55 14.40
N PHE A 452 -18.72 -5.82 14.03
CA PHE A 452 -18.27 -6.33 12.74
C PHE A 452 -18.79 -5.47 11.58
N THR A 453 -20.10 -5.17 11.56
CA THR A 453 -20.74 -4.34 10.53
C THR A 453 -20.16 -2.92 10.49
N HIS A 454 -19.92 -2.31 11.66
CA HIS A 454 -19.31 -0.98 11.76
C HIS A 454 -17.91 -0.96 11.16
N TYR A 455 -17.05 -1.91 11.53
CA TYR A 455 -15.68 -1.98 11.01
C TYR A 455 -15.63 -2.39 9.53
N MET A 456 -16.57 -3.22 9.08
CA MET A 456 -16.74 -3.57 7.67
C MET A 456 -16.97 -2.31 6.83
N GLN A 457 -17.87 -1.41 7.26
CA GLN A 457 -18.08 -0.11 6.62
C GLN A 457 -16.84 0.80 6.73
N LYS A 458 -16.32 1.01 7.95
CA LYS A 458 -15.15 1.87 8.22
C LYS A 458 -13.95 1.51 7.33
N TYR A 459 -13.61 0.22 7.24
CA TYR A 459 -12.47 -0.24 6.46
C TYR A 459 -12.68 -0.12 4.95
N HIS A 460 -13.88 -0.43 4.45
CA HIS A 460 -14.17 -0.28 3.03
C HIS A 460 -14.22 1.18 2.62
N GLU A 461 -14.87 2.06 3.38
CA GLU A 461 -14.97 3.49 3.07
C GLU A 461 -13.62 4.18 3.03
N SER A 462 -12.79 3.96 4.06
CA SER A 462 -11.42 4.50 4.10
C SER A 462 -10.55 3.96 2.96
N SER A 463 -10.65 2.68 2.63
CA SER A 463 -9.90 2.07 1.52
C SER A 463 -10.37 2.58 0.16
N ILE A 464 -11.68 2.78 -0.03
CA ILE A 464 -12.26 3.37 -1.23
C ILE A 464 -11.78 4.81 -1.41
N ALA A 465 -11.70 5.60 -0.34
CA ALA A 465 -11.18 6.96 -0.38
C ALA A 465 -9.70 6.98 -0.79
N LEU A 466 -8.87 6.13 -0.16
CA LEU A 466 -7.44 6.00 -0.48
C LEU A 466 -7.22 5.58 -1.95
N LEU A 467 -7.95 4.56 -2.42
CA LEU A 467 -7.87 4.10 -3.81
C LEU A 467 -8.27 5.19 -4.80
N LYS A 468 -9.30 5.98 -4.49
CA LYS A 468 -9.71 7.12 -5.34
C LYS A 468 -8.65 8.21 -5.38
N HIS A 469 -8.04 8.52 -4.23
CA HIS A 469 -6.98 9.51 -4.11
C HIS A 469 -5.82 9.18 -5.06
N PHE A 470 -5.38 7.92 -5.11
CA PHE A 470 -4.31 7.47 -6.02
C PHE A 470 -4.80 7.05 -7.42
N GLY A 471 -6.06 7.29 -7.79
CA GLY A 471 -6.57 7.02 -9.14
C GLY A 471 -6.89 5.54 -9.44
N TRP A 472 -6.92 4.65 -8.46
CA TRP A 472 -7.29 3.23 -8.58
C TRP A 472 -8.81 3.03 -8.69
N LYS A 473 -9.41 3.68 -9.70
CA LYS A 473 -10.87 3.79 -9.88
C LYS A 473 -11.56 2.42 -9.94
N ARG A 474 -11.01 1.46 -10.68
CA ARG A 474 -11.60 0.11 -10.83
C ARG A 474 -11.67 -0.63 -9.50
N GLN A 475 -10.58 -0.64 -8.73
CA GLN A 475 -10.58 -1.30 -7.42
C GLN A 475 -11.43 -0.58 -6.38
N SER A 476 -11.47 0.76 -6.42
CA SER A 476 -12.39 1.51 -5.55
C SER A 476 -13.87 1.15 -5.80
N LYS A 477 -14.24 0.85 -7.06
CA LYS A 477 -15.59 0.40 -7.43
C LYS A 477 -15.84 -1.03 -6.95
N LEU A 478 -14.86 -1.92 -7.12
CA LEU A 478 -14.96 -3.31 -6.65
C LEU A 478 -15.20 -3.37 -5.14
N LEU A 479 -14.43 -2.61 -4.34
CA LEU A 479 -14.64 -2.54 -2.89
C LEU A 479 -16.01 -1.95 -2.54
N GLY A 480 -16.46 -0.93 -3.26
CA GLY A 480 -17.81 -0.38 -3.08
C GLY A 480 -18.90 -1.42 -3.34
N TRP A 481 -18.74 -2.24 -4.37
CA TRP A 481 -19.65 -3.35 -4.68
C TRP A 481 -19.63 -4.46 -3.62
N GLN A 482 -18.45 -4.84 -3.13
CA GLN A 482 -18.32 -5.81 -2.02
C GLN A 482 -19.04 -5.33 -0.77
N LEU A 483 -18.81 -4.07 -0.37
CA LEU A 483 -19.50 -3.46 0.78
C LEU A 483 -21.02 -3.45 0.57
N ALA A 484 -21.49 -3.08 -0.62
CA ALA A 484 -22.91 -3.05 -0.92
C ALA A 484 -23.57 -4.43 -0.76
N ASN A 485 -22.95 -5.48 -1.29
CA ASN A 485 -23.48 -6.83 -1.17
C ASN A 485 -23.57 -7.31 0.28
N PHE A 486 -22.57 -6.98 1.10
CA PHE A 486 -22.59 -7.28 2.53
C PHE A 486 -23.73 -6.53 3.25
N LEU A 487 -23.93 -5.24 2.92
CA LEU A 487 -25.02 -4.47 3.51
C LEU A 487 -26.39 -5.02 3.11
N LEU A 488 -26.54 -5.50 1.88
CA LEU A 488 -27.75 -6.18 1.43
C LEU A 488 -27.98 -7.51 2.17
N SER A 489 -26.94 -8.32 2.40
CA SER A 489 -27.08 -9.56 3.18
C SER A 489 -27.43 -9.29 4.65
N SER A 490 -27.06 -8.11 5.16
CA SER A 490 -27.34 -7.66 6.52
C SER A 490 -28.64 -6.84 6.65
N ASP A 491 -29.52 -6.86 5.64
CA ASP A 491 -30.80 -6.13 5.58
C ASP A 491 -30.67 -4.58 5.72
N ARG A 492 -29.52 -4.03 5.33
CA ARG A 492 -29.22 -2.57 5.34
C ARG A 492 -29.28 -1.99 3.94
N VAL A 493 -30.46 -2.09 3.30
CA VAL A 493 -30.66 -1.71 1.89
C VAL A 493 -30.31 -0.25 1.61
N GLU A 494 -30.77 0.69 2.45
CA GLU A 494 -30.54 2.13 2.25
C GLU A 494 -29.05 2.48 2.23
N GLY A 495 -28.25 1.82 3.07
CA GLY A 495 -26.79 1.99 3.09
C GLY A 495 -26.08 1.39 1.87
N ALA A 496 -26.65 0.35 1.26
CA ALA A 496 -26.07 -0.31 0.08
C ALA A 496 -26.30 0.47 -1.23
N LEU A 497 -27.45 1.14 -1.35
CA LEU A 497 -27.91 1.81 -2.58
C LEU A 497 -26.89 2.82 -3.16
N PRO A 498 -26.27 3.73 -2.39
CA PRO A 498 -25.31 4.70 -2.95
C PRO A 498 -24.10 4.03 -3.62
N TYR A 499 -23.64 2.91 -3.06
CA TYR A 499 -22.50 2.16 -3.59
C TYR A 499 -22.85 1.43 -4.89
N LEU A 500 -24.02 0.78 -4.95
CA LEU A 500 -24.51 0.09 -6.16
C LEU A 500 -24.77 1.07 -7.29
N LEU A 501 -25.43 2.20 -7.00
CA LEU A 501 -25.72 3.24 -7.98
C LEU A 501 -24.43 3.80 -8.58
N LYS A 502 -23.44 4.09 -7.73
CA LYS A 502 -22.12 4.57 -8.20
C LYS A 502 -21.36 3.50 -8.99
N PHE A 503 -21.48 2.23 -8.62
CA PHE A 503 -20.87 1.11 -9.33
C PHE A 503 -21.47 0.96 -10.73
N VAL A 504 -22.80 0.79 -10.81
CA VAL A 504 -23.55 0.56 -12.06
C VAL A 504 -23.40 1.75 -13.02
N SER A 505 -23.71 2.97 -12.56
CA SER A 505 -23.57 4.18 -13.39
C SER A 505 -22.12 4.41 -13.83
N GLY A 506 -21.17 4.07 -12.95
CA GLY A 506 -19.75 4.16 -13.24
C GLY A 506 -19.27 3.18 -14.32
N LEU A 507 -19.84 1.98 -14.41
CA LEU A 507 -19.50 0.99 -15.44
C LEU A 507 -20.19 1.28 -16.76
N ILE A 508 -21.45 1.73 -16.73
CA ILE A 508 -22.18 2.17 -17.93
C ILE A 508 -21.45 3.33 -18.60
N ARG A 509 -20.99 4.32 -17.82
CA ARG A 509 -20.21 5.46 -18.34
C ARG A 509 -18.88 5.04 -18.99
N GLU A 510 -18.29 3.93 -18.55
CA GLU A 510 -17.03 3.41 -19.09
C GLU A 510 -17.24 2.49 -20.31
N GLY A 511 -18.49 2.31 -20.77
CA GLY A 511 -18.80 1.49 -21.94
C GLY A 511 -18.62 -0.02 -21.70
N VAL A 512 -18.65 -0.46 -20.44
CA VAL A 512 -18.56 -1.89 -20.12
C VAL A 512 -19.79 -2.63 -20.67
N SER A 513 -19.58 -3.85 -21.17
CA SER A 513 -20.67 -4.69 -21.68
C SER A 513 -21.79 -4.82 -20.66
N LEU A 514 -23.00 -4.44 -21.06
CA LEU A 514 -24.16 -4.46 -20.17
C LEU A 514 -24.47 -5.87 -19.65
N LEU A 515 -24.11 -6.92 -20.40
CA LEU A 515 -24.28 -8.32 -19.99
C LEU A 515 -23.57 -8.62 -18.66
N LEU A 516 -22.41 -7.98 -18.40
CA LEU A 516 -21.65 -8.18 -17.16
C LEU A 516 -22.29 -7.46 -15.95
N VAL A 517 -23.10 -6.42 -16.20
CA VAL A 517 -23.69 -5.57 -15.15
C VAL A 517 -25.18 -5.86 -14.97
N GLN A 518 -25.82 -6.58 -15.91
CA GLN A 518 -27.27 -6.78 -15.96
C GLN A 518 -27.83 -7.32 -14.64
N ARG A 519 -27.20 -8.33 -14.03
CA ARG A 519 -27.67 -8.91 -12.76
C ARG A 519 -27.69 -7.88 -11.63
N THR A 520 -26.62 -7.12 -11.48
CA THR A 520 -26.50 -6.06 -10.46
C THR A 520 -27.43 -4.89 -10.76
N LEU A 521 -27.60 -4.54 -12.03
CA LEU A 521 -28.54 -3.50 -12.48
C LEU A 521 -29.99 -3.88 -12.16
N VAL A 522 -30.39 -5.11 -12.45
CA VAL A 522 -31.74 -5.62 -12.12
C VAL A 522 -31.99 -5.58 -10.61
N LEU A 523 -31.03 -6.05 -9.82
CA LEU A 523 -31.14 -6.02 -8.36
C LEU A 523 -31.22 -4.59 -7.83
N LEU A 524 -30.40 -3.67 -8.36
CA LEU A 524 -30.47 -2.25 -8.00
C LEU A 524 -31.86 -1.67 -8.32
N VAL A 525 -32.38 -1.91 -9.52
CA VAL A 525 -33.70 -1.42 -9.94
C VAL A 525 -34.81 -1.91 -9.00
N GLN A 526 -34.78 -3.18 -8.59
CA GLN A 526 -35.76 -3.72 -7.64
C GLN A 526 -35.80 -2.96 -6.32
N HIS A 527 -34.64 -2.51 -5.82
CA HIS A 527 -34.58 -1.71 -4.60
C HIS A 527 -34.96 -0.24 -4.82
N LEU A 528 -34.60 0.34 -5.97
CA LEU A 528 -34.99 1.72 -6.31
C LEU A 528 -36.52 1.86 -6.52
N GLU A 529 -37.19 0.80 -6.98
CA GLU A 529 -38.65 0.73 -7.13
C GLU A 529 -39.42 0.96 -5.81
N ALA A 530 -38.79 0.74 -4.65
CA ALA A 530 -39.40 1.03 -3.35
C ALA A 530 -39.59 2.55 -3.09
N SER A 531 -38.74 3.39 -3.69
CA SER A 531 -38.73 4.85 -3.51
C SER A 531 -38.63 5.57 -4.87
N PRO A 532 -39.61 5.40 -5.77
CA PRO A 532 -39.49 5.79 -7.18
C PRO A 532 -39.36 7.30 -7.39
N ASN A 533 -39.92 8.11 -6.49
CA ASN A 533 -39.85 9.57 -6.58
C ASN A 533 -38.45 10.11 -6.27
N LEU A 534 -37.70 9.45 -5.38
CA LEU A 534 -36.35 9.87 -5.01
C LEU A 534 -35.33 9.55 -6.11
N TYR A 535 -35.55 8.44 -6.84
CA TYR A 535 -34.63 7.89 -7.85
C TYR A 535 -35.21 7.92 -9.26
N LEU A 536 -36.14 8.84 -9.54
CA LEU A 536 -36.88 8.90 -10.79
C LEU A 536 -35.96 8.92 -12.02
N LYS A 537 -34.90 9.75 -11.95
CA LYS A 537 -33.94 9.92 -13.05
C LYS A 537 -33.19 8.63 -13.33
N GLU A 538 -32.67 7.99 -12.28
CA GLU A 538 -31.91 6.75 -12.38
C GLU A 538 -32.78 5.58 -12.84
N LEU A 539 -34.01 5.48 -12.35
CA LEU A 539 -34.98 4.47 -12.78
C LEU A 539 -35.32 4.61 -14.26
N VAL A 540 -35.55 5.83 -14.76
CA VAL A 540 -35.79 6.08 -16.19
C VAL A 540 -34.57 5.67 -17.02
N ASP A 541 -33.37 6.05 -16.59
CA ASP A 541 -32.13 5.68 -17.27
C ASP A 541 -31.92 4.15 -17.32
N PHE A 542 -32.12 3.48 -16.20
CA PHE A 542 -31.93 2.04 -16.07
C PHE A 542 -33.02 1.23 -16.79
N TYR A 543 -34.28 1.64 -16.77
CA TYR A 543 -35.33 0.98 -17.55
C TYR A 543 -35.12 1.13 -19.06
N VAL A 544 -34.67 2.28 -19.54
CA VAL A 544 -34.30 2.45 -20.95
C VAL A 544 -33.19 1.47 -21.32
N ILE A 545 -32.17 1.35 -20.48
CA ILE A 545 -31.05 0.44 -20.73
C ILE A 545 -31.53 -1.02 -20.75
N LEU A 546 -32.31 -1.44 -19.75
CA LEU A 546 -32.83 -2.81 -19.65
C LEU A 546 -33.82 -3.14 -20.77
N SER A 547 -34.67 -2.21 -21.19
CA SER A 547 -35.63 -2.44 -22.28
C SER A 547 -34.96 -2.65 -23.64
N ILE A 548 -33.78 -2.06 -23.88
CA ILE A 548 -33.06 -2.20 -25.15
C ILE A 548 -32.12 -3.42 -25.14
N ARG A 549 -31.47 -3.69 -24.00
CA ARG A 549 -30.25 -4.53 -23.95
C ARG A 549 -30.34 -5.75 -23.04
N SER A 550 -31.44 -6.01 -22.36
CA SER A 550 -31.60 -7.26 -21.59
C SER A 550 -31.39 -8.48 -22.48
N ALA A 551 -30.79 -9.54 -21.94
CA ALA A 551 -30.54 -10.78 -22.70
C ALA A 551 -31.84 -11.36 -23.30
N GLU A 552 -32.91 -11.44 -22.51
CA GLU A 552 -34.18 -12.02 -22.95
C GLU A 552 -35.14 -10.99 -23.56
N LYS A 553 -35.82 -11.38 -24.65
CA LYS A 553 -36.85 -10.54 -25.29
C LYS A 553 -38.05 -10.27 -24.36
N LYS A 554 -38.38 -11.21 -23.46
CA LYS A 554 -39.46 -11.06 -22.47
C LYS A 554 -39.13 -9.95 -21.47
N ASP A 555 -37.92 -9.95 -20.93
CA ASP A 555 -37.47 -8.92 -19.99
C ASP A 555 -37.47 -7.52 -20.62
N ARG A 556 -37.03 -7.41 -21.88
CA ARG A 556 -37.08 -6.15 -22.64
C ARG A 556 -38.49 -5.55 -22.63
N LEU A 557 -39.50 -6.37 -22.92
CA LEU A 557 -40.90 -5.96 -22.92
C LEU A 557 -41.39 -5.57 -21.52
N ILE A 558 -41.03 -6.33 -20.49
CA ILE A 558 -41.41 -6.05 -19.09
C ILE A 558 -40.87 -4.69 -18.66
N TYR A 559 -39.57 -4.43 -18.83
CA TYR A 559 -38.96 -3.16 -18.44
C TYR A 559 -39.45 -1.99 -19.28
N CYS A 560 -39.78 -2.20 -20.56
CA CYS A 560 -40.40 -1.16 -21.39
C CYS A 560 -41.80 -0.78 -20.88
N LYS A 561 -42.62 -1.75 -20.45
CA LYS A 561 -43.93 -1.46 -19.83
C LYS A 561 -43.78 -0.72 -18.50
N ARG A 562 -42.80 -1.11 -17.68
CA ARG A 562 -42.49 -0.42 -16.41
C ARG A 562 -42.05 1.02 -16.63
N LEU A 563 -41.24 1.28 -17.67
CA LEU A 563 -40.85 2.63 -18.08
C LEU A 563 -42.08 3.49 -18.40
N PHE A 564 -42.99 2.99 -19.23
CA PHE A 564 -44.19 3.74 -19.61
C PHE A 564 -45.09 4.03 -18.40
N ALA A 565 -45.33 3.02 -17.55
CA ALA A 565 -46.09 3.21 -16.32
C ALA A 565 -45.43 4.25 -15.38
N LEU A 566 -44.10 4.30 -15.31
CA LEU A 566 -43.37 5.30 -14.51
C LEU A 566 -43.51 6.72 -15.10
N LEU A 567 -43.48 6.85 -16.43
CA LEU A 567 -43.65 8.13 -17.12
C LEU A 567 -45.08 8.66 -17.04
N GLU A 568 -46.09 7.78 -17.17
CA GLU A 568 -47.51 8.13 -17.04
C GLU A 568 -47.86 8.62 -15.64
N ARG A 569 -47.27 8.02 -14.60
CA ARG A 569 -47.47 8.43 -13.20
C ARG A 569 -46.85 9.78 -12.85
N ASN A 570 -45.84 10.23 -13.61
CA ASN A 570 -45.06 11.44 -13.32
C ASN A 570 -45.27 12.50 -14.42
N THR A 571 -46.46 13.10 -14.44
CA THR A 571 -46.93 14.06 -15.46
C THR A 571 -46.12 15.37 -15.55
N THR A 572 -45.20 15.63 -14.62
CA THR A 572 -44.55 16.95 -14.47
C THR A 572 -43.10 17.06 -14.91
N THR A 573 -42.42 15.99 -15.36
CA THR A 573 -40.98 16.11 -15.67
C THR A 573 -40.71 16.17 -17.17
N LYS A 574 -40.35 17.37 -17.67
CA LYS A 574 -39.52 17.49 -18.88
C LYS A 574 -38.21 16.78 -18.60
N ILE A 575 -38.11 15.48 -18.89
CA ILE A 575 -36.86 14.72 -18.76
C ILE A 575 -35.92 15.23 -19.86
N ARG A 576 -35.19 16.30 -19.57
CA ARG A 576 -34.17 16.85 -20.47
C ARG A 576 -32.95 15.94 -20.42
N ARG A 577 -32.80 15.08 -21.42
CA ARG A 577 -31.55 14.35 -21.66
C ARG A 577 -30.62 15.23 -22.51
N SER A 578 -29.42 15.50 -22.02
CA SER A 578 -28.34 15.92 -22.92
C SER A 578 -27.93 14.69 -23.72
N VAL A 579 -27.95 14.80 -25.05
CA VAL A 579 -27.46 13.75 -25.94
C VAL A 579 -25.93 13.74 -25.82
N ARG A 580 -25.38 13.09 -24.80
CA ARG A 580 -23.96 12.74 -24.79
C ARG A 580 -23.77 11.64 -25.84
N SER A 581 -22.75 11.81 -26.69
CA SER A 581 -22.49 11.02 -27.92
C SER A 581 -22.07 9.55 -27.71
N THR A 582 -22.49 8.90 -26.63
CA THR A 582 -22.42 7.44 -26.52
C THR A 582 -23.68 6.84 -27.15
N THR A 583 -23.59 6.53 -28.44
CA THR A 583 -24.64 5.97 -29.32
C THR A 583 -25.24 4.62 -28.86
N GLN A 584 -24.76 4.03 -27.75
CA GLN A 584 -25.05 2.63 -27.40
C GLN A 584 -26.32 2.40 -26.55
N HIS A 585 -26.86 3.45 -25.91
CA HIS A 585 -27.94 3.33 -24.90
C HIS A 585 -29.13 4.30 -25.10
N THR A 586 -29.29 4.87 -26.30
CA THR A 586 -30.36 5.83 -26.59
C THR A 586 -31.66 5.12 -26.99
N ALA A 587 -32.75 5.39 -26.24
CA ALA A 587 -34.10 4.93 -26.58
C ALA A 587 -34.55 5.39 -27.98
N LEU A 588 -34.23 6.64 -28.31
CA LEU A 588 -34.57 7.28 -29.57
C LEU A 588 -33.33 7.89 -30.21
N CYS A 589 -33.14 7.71 -31.51
CA CYS A 589 -32.08 8.33 -32.29
C CYS A 589 -32.71 9.16 -33.40
N ILE A 590 -32.26 10.40 -33.59
CA ILE A 590 -32.77 11.30 -34.65
C ILE A 590 -31.66 11.48 -35.67
N SER A 591 -31.96 11.20 -36.94
CA SER A 591 -31.07 11.44 -38.08
C SER A 591 -31.71 12.41 -39.06
N ALA A 592 -31.02 13.51 -39.31
CA ALA A 592 -31.39 14.54 -40.28
C ALA A 592 -30.58 14.42 -41.59
N LYS A 593 -30.13 13.20 -41.94
CA LYS A 593 -29.39 12.97 -43.19
C LYS A 593 -30.23 13.43 -44.38
N GLY A 594 -29.75 14.44 -45.10
CA GLY A 594 -30.43 15.03 -46.26
C GLY A 594 -31.08 16.40 -46.02
N ILE A 595 -31.06 16.93 -44.80
CA ILE A 595 -31.48 18.33 -44.55
C ILE A 595 -30.30 19.26 -44.88
N PRO A 596 -30.48 20.27 -45.75
CA PRO A 596 -29.41 21.23 -46.03
C PRO A 596 -29.07 22.04 -44.76
N PRO A 597 -27.77 22.37 -44.54
CA PRO A 597 -27.33 23.09 -43.33
C PRO A 597 -27.89 24.50 -43.24
N ARG A 598 -28.45 25.02 -44.34
CA ARG A 598 -29.17 26.29 -44.40
C ARG A 598 -30.48 26.10 -45.13
N ILE A 599 -31.55 26.66 -44.56
CA ILE A 599 -32.88 26.68 -45.18
C ILE A 599 -33.25 28.13 -45.44
N THR A 600 -33.56 28.45 -46.69
CA THR A 600 -34.05 29.76 -47.14
C THR A 600 -35.51 29.64 -47.55
N ALA A 601 -36.35 30.56 -47.08
CA ALA A 601 -37.78 30.49 -47.32
C ALA A 601 -38.41 31.86 -47.50
N THR A 602 -39.41 31.92 -48.36
CA THR A 602 -40.24 33.09 -48.59
C THR A 602 -41.24 33.26 -47.43
N PRO A 603 -41.52 34.51 -46.99
CA PRO A 603 -42.55 34.77 -45.99
C PRO A 603 -43.91 34.19 -46.40
N GLY A 604 -44.59 33.52 -45.49
CA GLY A 604 -45.88 32.88 -45.75
C GLY A 604 -45.79 31.46 -46.33
N CYS A 605 -44.60 30.98 -46.75
CA CYS A 605 -44.41 29.59 -47.16
C CYS A 605 -44.41 28.64 -45.94
N ILE A 606 -44.91 27.43 -46.15
CA ILE A 606 -44.77 26.31 -45.22
C ILE A 606 -43.52 25.54 -45.63
N LEU A 607 -42.54 25.49 -44.75
CA LEU A 607 -41.35 24.66 -44.93
C LEU A 607 -41.63 23.25 -44.43
N ARG A 608 -41.14 22.25 -45.14
CA ARG A 608 -41.22 20.83 -44.76
C ARG A 608 -39.84 20.24 -44.67
N ILE A 609 -39.56 19.55 -43.57
CA ILE A 609 -38.37 18.72 -43.42
C ILE A 609 -38.79 17.31 -43.05
N ALA A 610 -38.09 16.31 -43.59
CA ALA A 610 -38.23 14.93 -43.17
C ALA A 610 -37.02 14.56 -42.32
N ILE A 611 -37.28 14.03 -41.12
CA ILE A 611 -36.27 13.47 -40.24
C ILE A 611 -36.54 11.99 -40.04
N THR A 612 -35.49 11.20 -39.86
CA THR A 612 -35.62 9.80 -39.45
C THR A 612 -35.50 9.72 -37.94
N VAL A 613 -36.53 9.19 -37.27
CA VAL A 613 -36.53 8.90 -35.84
C VAL A 613 -36.50 7.39 -35.64
N THR A 614 -35.38 6.86 -35.16
CA THR A 614 -35.23 5.45 -34.82
C THR A 614 -35.69 5.20 -33.38
N ASN A 615 -36.74 4.40 -33.19
CA ASN A 615 -37.17 3.87 -31.90
C ASN A 615 -36.48 2.53 -31.60
N ASN A 616 -35.60 2.53 -30.60
CA ASN A 616 -34.87 1.33 -30.16
C ASN A 616 -35.59 0.58 -29.03
N LEU A 617 -36.71 1.09 -28.51
CA LEU A 617 -37.52 0.39 -27.49
C LEU A 617 -38.28 -0.77 -28.14
N PRO A 618 -38.61 -1.84 -27.40
CA PRO A 618 -39.34 -2.99 -27.96
C PRO A 618 -40.84 -2.74 -28.17
N LEU A 619 -41.36 -1.63 -27.65
CA LEU A 619 -42.74 -1.19 -27.83
C LEU A 619 -42.77 0.13 -28.58
N SER A 620 -43.87 0.36 -29.27
CA SER A 620 -44.20 1.63 -29.89
C SER A 620 -44.51 2.71 -28.84
N LEU A 621 -44.29 3.97 -29.23
CA LEU A 621 -44.63 5.13 -28.42
C LEU A 621 -45.86 5.82 -29.01
N GLU A 622 -46.97 5.81 -28.26
CA GLU A 622 -48.19 6.54 -28.61
C GLU A 622 -48.10 8.01 -28.17
N ASN A 623 -48.79 8.91 -28.88
CA ASN A 623 -48.97 10.32 -28.50
C ASN A 623 -47.65 11.10 -28.32
N TYR A 624 -46.70 10.86 -29.21
CA TYR A 624 -45.43 11.58 -29.22
C TYR A 624 -45.57 12.92 -29.95
N LEU A 625 -44.69 13.87 -29.63
CA LEU A 625 -44.53 15.12 -30.38
C LEU A 625 -43.05 15.38 -30.65
N VAL A 626 -42.68 15.53 -31.91
CA VAL A 626 -41.32 15.94 -32.28
C VAL A 626 -41.29 17.41 -32.65
N ARG A 627 -40.35 18.14 -32.02
CA ARG A 627 -40.07 19.55 -32.29
C ARG A 627 -38.61 19.72 -32.69
N CYS A 628 -38.36 20.35 -33.82
CA CYS A 628 -37.01 20.72 -34.26
C CYS A 628 -36.88 22.24 -34.31
N VAL A 629 -35.90 22.79 -33.59
CA VAL A 629 -35.73 24.25 -33.45
C VAL A 629 -34.51 24.71 -34.25
N PHE A 630 -34.72 25.62 -35.20
CA PHE A 630 -33.68 26.26 -36.00
C PHE A 630 -33.45 27.68 -35.52
N LYS A 631 -32.20 28.06 -35.24
CA LYS A 631 -31.84 29.43 -34.86
C LYS A 631 -31.61 30.32 -36.09
N ILE A 632 -31.91 31.61 -35.99
CA ILE A 632 -31.59 32.59 -37.04
C ILE A 632 -30.07 32.76 -37.15
N ALA A 633 -29.55 32.69 -38.37
CA ALA A 633 -28.16 33.07 -38.64
C ALA A 633 -28.00 34.59 -38.57
N SER A 634 -27.07 35.09 -37.75
CA SER A 634 -26.78 36.54 -37.67
C SER A 634 -26.14 37.02 -38.98
N PRO A 635 -26.53 38.18 -39.56
CA PRO A 635 -25.95 38.70 -40.81
C PRO A 635 -24.42 38.90 -40.77
N ASN A 636 -23.83 39.02 -39.57
CA ASN A 636 -22.39 39.21 -39.37
C ASN A 636 -21.60 37.90 -39.21
N SER A 637 -22.23 36.74 -39.31
CA SER A 637 -21.57 35.43 -39.22
C SER A 637 -20.84 35.01 -40.51
N SER A 638 -20.94 35.79 -41.59
CA SER A 638 -20.19 35.57 -42.85
C SER A 638 -18.67 35.70 -42.69
N ARG A 639 -18.15 36.06 -41.51
CA ARG A 639 -16.70 36.07 -41.19
C ARG A 639 -16.24 35.00 -40.20
N GLN A 640 -17.11 34.17 -39.65
CA GLN A 640 -16.65 32.99 -38.91
C GLN A 640 -16.54 31.81 -39.87
N LYS A 641 -15.28 31.49 -40.19
CA LYS A 641 -14.88 30.34 -41.01
C LYS A 641 -15.62 29.08 -40.52
N PRO A 642 -16.24 28.30 -41.42
CA PRO A 642 -16.67 26.96 -41.04
C PRO A 642 -15.41 26.18 -40.67
N ILE A 643 -15.37 25.61 -39.47
CA ILE A 643 -14.49 24.46 -39.18
C ILE A 643 -15.17 23.27 -39.87
N GLY A 644 -15.20 23.31 -41.20
CA GLY A 644 -15.62 22.21 -42.05
C GLY A 644 -14.40 21.40 -42.43
N GLY A 645 -14.56 20.07 -42.44
CA GLY A 645 -13.52 19.11 -42.75
C GLY A 645 -12.73 19.40 -44.03
N ARG A 646 -11.58 18.74 -44.11
CA ARG A 646 -10.50 18.82 -45.11
C ARG A 646 -10.96 18.69 -46.58
N SER A 647 -11.58 19.72 -47.14
CA SER A 647 -11.87 19.78 -48.58
C SER A 647 -11.45 21.15 -49.14
N PRO A 648 -10.67 21.20 -50.24
CA PRO A 648 -10.28 22.47 -50.86
C PRO A 648 -11.51 23.23 -51.38
N LEU A 649 -11.63 24.51 -51.03
CA LEU A 649 -12.63 25.43 -51.58
C LEU A 649 -12.07 26.14 -52.81
N PHE A 650 -12.80 26.03 -53.92
CA PHE A 650 -12.54 26.77 -55.15
C PHE A 650 -13.60 27.85 -55.32
N GLU A 651 -13.17 29.08 -55.52
CA GLU A 651 -14.05 30.19 -55.86
C GLU A 651 -14.05 30.37 -57.39
N CYS A 652 -15.24 30.41 -57.98
CA CYS A 652 -15.45 30.79 -59.36
C CYS A 652 -16.05 32.19 -59.40
N SER A 653 -15.39 33.13 -60.07
CA SER A 653 -15.92 34.47 -60.30
C SER A 653 -16.11 34.72 -61.79
N TYR A 654 -17.28 35.22 -62.17
CA TYR A 654 -17.59 35.62 -63.53
C TYR A 654 -17.27 37.09 -63.70
N ASN A 655 -16.31 37.42 -64.58
CA ASN A 655 -16.06 38.82 -64.92
C ASN A 655 -16.99 39.25 -66.05
N ARG A 656 -17.96 40.12 -65.75
CA ARG A 656 -18.91 40.65 -66.74
C ARG A 656 -18.26 41.49 -67.84
N ALA A 657 -17.10 42.10 -67.60
CA ALA A 657 -16.41 42.92 -68.61
C ALA A 657 -15.79 42.06 -69.72
N ASP A 658 -15.30 40.87 -69.37
CA ASP A 658 -14.53 40.01 -70.28
C ASP A 658 -15.32 38.76 -70.74
N GLY A 659 -16.47 38.48 -70.13
CA GLY A 659 -17.33 37.34 -70.48
C GLY A 659 -16.78 35.97 -70.10
N VAL A 660 -15.76 35.89 -69.23
CA VAL A 660 -15.08 34.63 -68.86
C VAL A 660 -15.17 34.38 -67.35
N ASN A 661 -15.38 33.10 -66.99
CA ASN A 661 -15.31 32.61 -65.61
C ASN A 661 -13.86 32.28 -65.22
N ARG A 662 -13.40 32.77 -64.08
CA ARG A 662 -12.07 32.43 -63.52
C ARG A 662 -12.21 31.67 -62.21
N PHE A 663 -11.41 30.61 -62.05
CA PHE A 663 -11.40 29.74 -60.87
C PHE A 663 -10.11 29.95 -60.06
N GLY A 664 -10.24 30.22 -58.76
CA GLY A 664 -9.12 30.34 -57.81
C GLY A 664 -9.29 29.41 -56.61
N CYS A 665 -8.21 28.72 -56.20
CA CYS A 665 -8.20 27.89 -55.00
C CYS A 665 -7.76 28.72 -53.79
N ILE A 666 -8.54 28.74 -52.72
CA ILE A 666 -8.23 29.54 -51.53
C ILE A 666 -7.76 28.60 -50.40
N TRP A 667 -6.46 28.57 -50.12
CA TRP A 667 -5.92 27.92 -48.92
C TRP A 667 -5.17 28.91 -48.04
N LYS A 668 -5.49 28.96 -46.74
CA LYS A 668 -4.57 29.35 -45.64
C LYS A 668 -5.17 29.03 -44.25
N GLY A 669 -4.51 28.14 -43.50
CA GLY A 669 -4.77 27.88 -42.08
C GLY A 669 -3.82 26.84 -41.49
N GLU A 670 -2.98 27.28 -40.54
CA GLU A 670 -1.85 26.58 -39.90
C GLU A 670 -2.27 25.63 -38.75
N TYR A 671 -1.31 24.77 -38.36
CA TYR A 671 -1.35 23.86 -37.20
C TYR A 671 -1.32 24.62 -35.86
N GLY A 672 -2.16 24.22 -34.90
CA GLY A 672 -2.07 24.64 -33.49
C GLY A 672 -2.87 23.71 -32.58
N GLY A 673 -2.19 23.10 -31.59
CA GLY A 673 -2.70 22.04 -30.73
C GLY A 673 -3.67 22.47 -29.63
N LEU A 674 -4.51 21.52 -29.21
CA LEU A 674 -5.44 21.62 -28.07
C LEU A 674 -4.76 21.19 -26.76
N PRO A 675 -4.92 21.93 -25.65
CA PRO A 675 -4.91 21.34 -24.31
C PRO A 675 -6.29 20.78 -23.96
N ARG A 676 -6.30 19.59 -23.35
CA ARG A 676 -7.47 18.99 -22.69
C ARG A 676 -7.73 19.67 -21.35
N ASP A 677 -9.00 19.60 -20.94
CA ASP A 677 -9.54 19.77 -19.59
C ASP A 677 -9.77 21.20 -19.09
N SER A 678 -10.96 21.73 -19.38
CA SER A 678 -11.80 22.48 -18.43
C SER A 678 -13.09 22.92 -19.11
N VAL A 679 -14.21 22.23 -18.88
CA VAL A 679 -15.53 22.83 -19.08
C VAL A 679 -16.38 22.48 -17.87
N SER A 680 -16.63 23.52 -17.08
CA SER A 680 -17.58 23.58 -16.00
C SER A 680 -18.98 23.17 -16.46
N GLU A 681 -19.66 22.41 -15.60
CA GLU A 681 -21.10 22.26 -15.64
C GLU A 681 -21.75 23.63 -15.42
N THR A 682 -22.10 24.31 -16.50
CA THR A 682 -22.97 25.49 -16.45
C THR A 682 -23.95 25.41 -17.60
N ASP A 683 -25.20 25.26 -17.18
CA ASP A 683 -26.47 25.57 -17.85
C ASP A 683 -26.38 25.99 -19.32
N VAL A 684 -26.95 25.16 -20.19
CA VAL A 684 -27.53 25.69 -21.44
C VAL A 684 -28.68 26.60 -21.00
N PRO A 685 -28.61 27.92 -21.27
CA PRO A 685 -29.61 28.84 -20.78
C PRO A 685 -30.98 28.42 -21.31
N ILE A 686 -31.96 28.41 -20.41
CA ILE A 686 -33.36 28.40 -20.76
C ILE A 686 -33.54 29.56 -21.75
N CYS A 687 -33.95 29.27 -23.00
CA CYS A 687 -34.46 30.31 -23.88
C CYS A 687 -35.57 31.03 -23.12
N THR A 688 -35.27 32.22 -22.62
CA THR A 688 -36.27 33.15 -22.10
C THR A 688 -37.24 33.46 -23.23
N GLY A 689 -38.46 33.89 -22.89
CA GLY A 689 -39.54 34.11 -23.88
C GLY A 689 -39.15 34.99 -25.08
N ASP A 690 -38.09 35.80 -24.96
CA ASP A 690 -37.53 36.62 -26.03
C ASP A 690 -36.70 35.87 -27.10
N GLU A 691 -36.11 34.70 -26.80
CA GLU A 691 -35.32 33.95 -27.81
C GLU A 691 -36.19 33.17 -28.81
N LEU A 692 -37.40 32.76 -28.41
CA LEU A 692 -38.37 32.10 -29.29
C LEU A 692 -38.82 32.98 -30.46
N GLN A 693 -38.75 34.31 -30.31
CA GLN A 693 -39.04 35.26 -31.39
C GLN A 693 -37.98 35.28 -32.50
N LYS A 694 -36.82 34.61 -32.30
CA LYS A 694 -35.69 34.54 -33.25
C LYS A 694 -35.36 33.11 -33.72
N SER A 695 -36.30 32.17 -33.62
CA SER A 695 -36.14 30.79 -34.08
C SER A 695 -37.30 30.35 -34.97
N ILE A 696 -37.04 29.48 -35.96
CA ILE A 696 -38.10 28.72 -36.65
C ILE A 696 -38.24 27.38 -35.93
N VAL A 697 -39.45 27.06 -35.50
CA VAL A 697 -39.79 25.76 -34.91
C VAL A 697 -40.52 24.95 -35.95
N PHE A 698 -39.96 23.79 -36.31
CA PHE A 698 -40.62 22.77 -37.11
C PHE A 698 -41.32 21.79 -36.18
N GLU A 699 -42.62 21.64 -36.36
CA GLU A 699 -43.47 20.74 -35.56
C GLU A 699 -44.19 19.75 -36.48
N GLU A 700 -44.52 18.58 -35.95
CA GLU A 700 -45.33 17.61 -36.68
C GLU A 700 -46.75 18.16 -36.89
N ARG A 701 -47.30 17.98 -38.10
CA ARG A 701 -48.63 18.51 -38.44
C ARG A 701 -49.72 17.67 -37.78
N GLU A 702 -50.59 18.29 -36.99
CA GLU A 702 -51.85 17.67 -36.56
C GLU A 702 -52.72 17.41 -37.81
N THR A 703 -52.99 16.14 -38.11
CA THR A 703 -53.93 15.77 -39.17
C THR A 703 -55.30 15.55 -38.53
N GLU A 704 -56.37 16.09 -39.14
CA GLU A 704 -57.76 16.07 -38.63
C GLU A 704 -58.42 14.67 -38.64
N GLN A 705 -57.66 13.59 -38.82
CA GLN A 705 -58.15 12.22 -38.78
C GLN A 705 -57.59 11.53 -37.53
N GLU A 706 -58.44 10.79 -36.80
CA GLU A 706 -58.16 10.01 -35.58
C GLU A 706 -57.14 8.85 -35.79
N GLN A 707 -56.05 9.06 -36.53
CA GLN A 707 -54.94 8.12 -36.55
C GLN A 707 -54.10 8.33 -35.29
N LYS A 708 -54.03 7.29 -34.44
CA LYS A 708 -53.09 7.25 -33.31
C LYS A 708 -51.67 7.52 -33.83
N HIS A 709 -51.08 8.65 -33.42
CA HIS A 709 -49.68 8.97 -33.70
C HIS A 709 -48.79 8.00 -32.92
N GLU A 710 -48.20 7.05 -33.63
CA GLU A 710 -47.42 5.96 -33.05
C GLU A 710 -46.02 5.87 -33.70
N LEU A 711 -44.96 6.06 -32.90
CA LEU A 711 -43.59 5.74 -33.33
C LEU A 711 -43.38 4.23 -33.24
N GLN A 712 -43.43 3.55 -34.38
CA GLN A 712 -43.17 2.11 -34.46
C GLN A 712 -41.73 1.77 -34.08
N THR A 713 -41.49 0.51 -33.74
CA THR A 713 -40.15 -0.02 -33.50
C THR A 713 -39.26 0.11 -34.74
N GLY A 714 -38.04 0.62 -34.61
CA GLY A 714 -37.12 0.85 -35.74
C GLY A 714 -37.22 2.25 -36.34
N ASN A 715 -36.91 2.39 -37.64
CA ASN A 715 -36.84 3.70 -38.30
C ASN A 715 -38.23 4.21 -38.69
N ASN A 716 -38.58 5.39 -38.20
CA ASN A 716 -39.78 6.13 -38.59
C ASN A 716 -39.39 7.39 -39.33
N VAL A 717 -40.09 7.73 -40.40
CA VAL A 717 -39.90 9.01 -41.10
C VAL A 717 -40.95 9.98 -40.59
N VAL A 718 -40.51 11.02 -39.88
CA VAL A 718 -41.39 12.06 -39.34
C VAL A 718 -41.24 13.31 -40.20
N THR A 719 -42.35 13.80 -40.73
CA THR A 719 -42.39 15.04 -41.50
C THR A 719 -42.78 16.19 -40.60
N LEU A 720 -41.93 17.20 -40.49
CA LEU A 720 -42.16 18.39 -39.68
C LEU A 720 -42.42 19.59 -40.59
N GLU A 721 -43.39 20.41 -40.21
CA GLU A 721 -43.77 21.64 -40.91
C GLU A 721 -43.45 22.88 -40.06
N ALA A 722 -43.03 23.97 -40.70
CA ALA A 722 -42.90 25.27 -40.06
C ALA A 722 -43.52 26.37 -40.94
N LYS A 723 -44.35 27.22 -40.35
CA LYS A 723 -44.91 28.39 -41.04
C LYS A 723 -43.96 29.58 -40.88
N VAL A 724 -43.46 30.10 -42.01
CA VAL A 724 -42.50 31.21 -42.00
C VAL A 724 -43.26 32.53 -41.82
N GLY A 725 -42.97 33.26 -40.74
CA GLY A 725 -43.58 34.56 -40.44
C GLY A 725 -43.30 35.64 -41.51
N ASN A 726 -44.01 36.77 -41.43
CA ASN A 726 -44.11 37.82 -42.46
C ASN A 726 -42.80 38.60 -42.83
N LYS A 727 -41.58 38.07 -42.60
CA LYS A 727 -40.29 38.71 -42.98
C LYS A 727 -39.29 37.68 -43.54
N TYR A 728 -38.61 38.01 -44.64
CA TYR A 728 -37.55 37.18 -45.26
C TYR A 728 -36.41 36.96 -44.26
N ARG A 729 -36.03 35.69 -43.99
CA ARG A 729 -34.94 35.36 -43.06
C ARG A 729 -34.17 34.10 -43.49
N MET A 730 -32.85 34.11 -43.27
CA MET A 730 -31.94 32.98 -43.51
C MET A 730 -31.71 32.25 -42.18
N HIS A 731 -31.85 30.93 -42.16
CA HIS A 731 -31.72 30.11 -40.96
C HIS A 731 -30.64 29.04 -41.14
N GLU A 732 -29.83 28.81 -40.11
CA GLU A 732 -28.70 27.88 -40.15
C GLU A 732 -28.89 26.79 -39.09
N LEU A 733 -28.54 25.56 -39.48
CA LEU A 733 -28.57 24.39 -38.62
C LEU A 733 -27.27 24.41 -37.80
N VAL A 734 -27.36 24.88 -36.56
CA VAL A 734 -26.23 24.87 -35.63
C VAL A 734 -26.13 23.44 -35.09
N ASP A 735 -25.08 22.73 -35.54
CA ASP A 735 -24.63 21.41 -35.08
C ASP A 735 -25.14 20.19 -35.90
N GLU A 736 -24.22 19.50 -36.60
CA GLU A 736 -24.48 18.21 -37.27
C GLU A 736 -24.78 17.07 -36.27
N SER A 737 -24.55 17.30 -34.98
CA SER A 737 -25.09 16.49 -33.89
C SER A 737 -26.31 17.16 -33.26
N LEU A 738 -27.49 16.96 -33.86
CA LEU A 738 -28.77 17.40 -33.29
C LEU A 738 -29.00 16.79 -31.90
N GLY A 739 -28.65 17.55 -30.85
CA GLY A 739 -29.06 17.31 -29.48
C GLY A 739 -30.53 17.69 -29.29
N GLY A 740 -31.44 16.81 -29.74
CA GLY A 740 -32.88 16.99 -29.59
C GLY A 740 -33.34 16.81 -28.13
N CYS A 741 -34.13 17.76 -27.63
CA CYS A 741 -34.81 17.65 -26.34
C CYS A 741 -36.18 17.00 -26.56
N ILE A 742 -36.32 15.71 -26.28
CA ILE A 742 -37.61 15.00 -26.43
C ILE A 742 -38.46 15.27 -25.20
N SER A 743 -39.60 15.94 -25.39
CA SER A 743 -40.62 16.12 -24.35
C SER A 743 -41.73 15.10 -24.60
N ILE A 744 -41.79 14.04 -23.81
CA ILE A 744 -42.91 13.09 -23.85
C ILE A 744 -44.02 13.69 -22.98
N HIS A 745 -45.19 13.95 -23.56
CA HIS A 745 -46.37 14.41 -22.82
C HIS A 745 -47.47 13.37 -23.02
N SER A 746 -47.88 12.68 -21.96
CA SER A 746 -49.15 11.96 -21.99
C SER A 746 -50.25 13.01 -21.87
N ARG A 747 -50.99 13.29 -22.95
CA ARG A 747 -52.29 13.93 -22.83
C ARG A 747 -53.24 12.91 -22.18
N SER A 748 -53.46 13.01 -20.88
CA SER A 748 -54.61 12.38 -20.24
C SER A 748 -55.86 13.14 -20.74
N TYR A 749 -56.65 12.50 -21.59
CA TYR A 749 -58.00 12.96 -21.87
C TYR A 749 -58.84 12.73 -20.61
N SER A 750 -59.22 13.82 -19.95
CA SER A 750 -60.40 13.88 -19.08
C SER A 750 -61.42 14.78 -19.73
#